data_AF-A0A8J7SV10-F1
#
_entry.id   AF-A0A8J7SV10-F1
#
_cell.length_a   1.000
_cell.length_b   1.000
_cell.length_c   1.000
_cell.angle_alpha   90.00
_cell.angle_beta   90.00
_cell.angle_gamma   90.00
#
_symmetry.space_group_name_H-M   'P 1'
#
loop_
_entity.id
_entity.type
_entity.pdbx_description
1 polymer ?
#
loop_
_entity_poly.entity_id
_entity_poly.type
_entity_poly.pdbx_seq_one_letter_code
_entity_poly.pdbx_strand_id
1 'polypeptide(L)'
;FKVDWDEIDAGGNTTEANNITHNSGVVIDTRLNVHGDKVNISRGQSAAGTNGEVLKADGSTLDGTQIEFGKAYTIKFKPGDGFRLSRFTIRHGYNLTGDSLVNETPQYIDVTVPAYMVKDNLYTIPAEYVDGDVMVTPEYVTDDAGSKGDYALNFPKDLKITRTDRALNSLSFNTTTQSTAQKLTPTDKLVYQDFSNRSVYVKDGDVITTNVNYTPNKNAFMHVYLYVDLDNNGTFSTAVNADGTPAWNGEMLSYLYYNNKNSRGENANNDARNGLFEATNSIPQFSLPQGLPKGKYRARLKIDWDDIDPAGHYNNPDKKNQINENGGYVVDFNFEVVDEYPMAKLDVRTTNGSIVGANNTGMPESILKGQDIAVQAVGLDENYSATSIVVRHGENLDGEQTVDGKKQWSEYTATLVDGKYTVPAENVDGDVRITANFEDNGSEYKLVFGEEFDGENGSQPDSKYWSRSSWEHPTWKRFCAQTEAGQKETGWIEDGKLVLRCLKNTHDNEVDKDGNKLQMISGAIESSNKVKFTYGKVEGRLMTIGHAGNFPAFWMMPNNSVYGGWPYSGEIDIWEQIDAQTQTHHTIHTKWANGTGDGAECMGQGNNPKKTGNSTATLGEYHVFGLEWTEDLLTWYLDGKQVFSYARKTDLTDENKIKAQWPFDQPFYLILNQSVGNGNWAAAPDLNFTYETKFDWVRVYQTDKQATGTNSATKASALDYYVTPGNIRLVAAQATKVQIFDLQGRVVFADMVQGNKDLHVNKGIYLVNGSKVLVP
;
A
#
# COMPACT_ATOMS: atom_id res chain seq x y z
N PHE A 1 -45.83 -1.41 22.97
CA PHE A 1 -45.68 -0.34 23.98
C PHE A 1 -46.25 0.95 23.44
N LYS A 2 -46.83 1.80 24.29
CA LYS A 2 -47.36 3.10 23.88
C LYS A 2 -47.03 4.15 24.93
N VAL A 3 -46.67 5.35 24.48
CA VAL A 3 -46.62 6.57 25.29
C VAL A 3 -47.81 7.43 24.86
N ASP A 4 -48.76 7.66 25.76
CA ASP A 4 -49.99 8.38 25.46
C ASP A 4 -50.56 9.07 26.71
N TRP A 5 -51.37 10.09 26.50
CA TRP A 5 -52.00 10.86 27.55
C TRP A 5 -53.32 10.22 27.99
N ASP A 6 -53.27 9.57 29.16
CA ASP A 6 -54.44 9.03 29.88
C ASP A 6 -55.38 8.16 29.03
N GLU A 7 -54.81 7.36 28.11
CA GLU A 7 -55.57 6.49 27.20
C GLU A 7 -55.06 5.06 27.25
N ILE A 8 -55.98 4.12 27.48
CA ILE A 8 -55.70 2.69 27.63
C ILE A 8 -55.78 1.94 26.29
N ASP A 9 -56.47 2.48 25.28
CA ASP A 9 -56.60 1.85 23.96
C ASP A 9 -55.22 1.74 23.29
N ALA A 10 -54.85 0.54 22.84
CA ALA A 10 -53.55 0.30 22.21
C ALA A 10 -53.34 1.10 20.91
N GLY A 11 -54.41 1.49 20.21
CA GLY A 11 -54.38 2.32 19.01
C GLY A 11 -54.11 3.80 19.25
N GLY A 12 -54.15 4.24 20.52
CA GLY A 12 -53.89 5.63 20.90
C GLY A 12 -55.11 6.53 21.01
N ASN A 13 -54.96 7.66 21.71
CA ASN A 13 -56.03 8.62 21.91
C ASN A 13 -56.30 9.39 20.62
N THR A 14 -57.54 9.36 20.14
CA THR A 14 -57.96 10.06 18.92
C THR A 14 -58.82 11.30 19.21
N THR A 15 -59.13 11.60 20.48
CA THR A 15 -59.97 12.74 20.86
C THR A 15 -59.28 14.08 20.59
N GLU A 16 -60.01 15.08 20.08
CA GLU A 16 -59.41 16.37 19.67
C GLU A 16 -58.64 17.09 20.78
N ALA A 17 -59.05 16.94 22.05
CA ALA A 17 -58.42 17.63 23.17
C ALA A 17 -57.07 17.02 23.59
N ASN A 18 -56.88 15.70 23.41
CA ASN A 18 -55.71 14.97 23.91
C ASN A 18 -55.20 13.92 22.90
N ASN A 19 -55.32 14.20 21.61
CA ASN A 19 -54.91 13.28 20.56
C ASN A 19 -53.42 12.92 20.70
N ILE A 20 -53.09 11.64 20.49
CA ILE A 20 -51.74 11.08 20.64
C ILE A 20 -50.68 11.85 19.83
N THR A 21 -51.01 12.30 18.62
CA THR A 21 -50.11 13.10 17.78
C THR A 21 -49.89 14.52 18.30
N HIS A 22 -50.91 15.13 18.90
CA HIS A 22 -50.81 16.45 19.54
C HIS A 22 -49.87 16.40 20.75
N ASN A 23 -49.95 15.31 21.51
CA ASN A 23 -49.15 15.09 22.71
C ASN A 23 -47.78 14.42 22.44
N SER A 24 -47.38 14.31 21.17
CA SER A 24 -46.12 13.64 20.77
C SER A 24 -45.99 12.20 21.30
N GLY A 25 -47.11 11.50 21.45
CA GLY A 25 -47.15 10.10 21.82
C GLY A 25 -46.62 9.20 20.72
N VAL A 26 -46.15 8.01 21.11
CA VAL A 26 -45.50 7.05 20.21
C VAL A 26 -46.05 5.66 20.49
N VAL A 27 -46.32 4.90 19.44
CA VAL A 27 -46.61 3.46 19.49
C VAL A 27 -45.39 2.70 18.98
N ILE A 28 -44.93 1.71 19.74
CA ILE A 28 -43.84 0.81 19.36
C ILE A 28 -44.37 -0.61 19.46
N ASP A 29 -44.54 -1.27 18.32
CA ASP A 29 -44.85 -2.69 18.30
C ASP A 29 -43.58 -3.52 18.50
N THR A 30 -43.66 -4.51 19.39
CA THR A 30 -42.56 -5.40 19.73
C THR A 30 -43.04 -6.84 19.69
N ARG A 31 -42.25 -7.72 19.09
CA ARG A 31 -42.52 -9.16 19.13
C ARG A 31 -42.01 -9.74 20.46
N LEU A 32 -42.91 -10.28 21.28
CA LEU A 32 -42.53 -11.11 22.42
C LEU A 32 -42.40 -12.56 21.96
N ASN A 33 -41.17 -13.09 22.00
CA ASN A 33 -40.91 -14.48 21.69
C ASN A 33 -40.92 -15.30 22.99
N VAL A 34 -41.94 -16.14 23.17
CA VAL A 34 -42.04 -17.06 24.30
C VAL A 34 -41.58 -18.43 23.84
N HIS A 35 -40.46 -18.90 24.37
CA HIS A 35 -39.78 -20.11 23.91
C HIS A 35 -39.37 -21.01 25.07
N GLY A 36 -39.13 -22.30 24.77
CA GLY A 36 -38.43 -23.20 25.69
C GLY A 36 -36.91 -23.09 25.53
N ASP A 37 -36.15 -23.80 26.36
CA ASP A 37 -34.68 -23.84 26.27
C ASP A 37 -34.19 -24.46 24.94
N LYS A 38 -35.03 -25.30 24.33
CA LYS A 38 -34.75 -26.01 23.08
C LYS A 38 -35.86 -25.85 22.06
N VAL A 39 -35.47 -25.94 20.79
CA VAL A 39 -36.33 -25.89 19.61
C VAL A 39 -36.06 -27.09 18.71
N ASN A 40 -36.99 -27.42 17.81
CA ASN A 40 -36.84 -28.55 16.90
C ASN A 40 -36.14 -28.10 15.61
N ILE A 41 -35.26 -28.95 15.08
CA ILE A 41 -34.75 -28.83 13.71
C ILE A 41 -35.21 -30.02 12.87
N SER A 42 -35.68 -29.75 11.66
CA SER A 42 -36.17 -30.79 10.74
C SER A 42 -35.76 -30.53 9.29
N ARG A 43 -35.86 -31.58 8.46
CA ARG A 43 -35.68 -31.49 7.01
C ARG A 43 -37.02 -31.19 6.35
N GLY A 44 -37.08 -30.08 5.61
CA GLY A 44 -38.21 -29.77 4.74
C GLY A 44 -38.24 -30.63 3.48
N GLN A 45 -39.41 -30.75 2.87
CA GLN A 45 -39.62 -31.54 1.66
C GLN A 45 -39.85 -30.62 0.45
N SER A 46 -39.15 -30.90 -0.64
CA SER A 46 -39.37 -30.27 -1.95
C SER A 46 -39.13 -31.31 -3.03
N ALA A 47 -39.73 -31.12 -4.22
CA ALA A 47 -39.53 -32.04 -5.34
C ALA A 47 -38.03 -32.18 -5.70
N ALA A 48 -37.31 -31.07 -5.77
CA ALA A 48 -35.86 -31.02 -6.02
C ALA A 48 -35.01 -31.50 -4.83
N GLY A 49 -35.55 -31.46 -3.61
CA GLY A 49 -34.86 -31.88 -2.39
C GLY A 49 -34.76 -33.40 -2.23
N THR A 50 -35.49 -34.19 -3.01
CA THR A 50 -35.51 -35.66 -2.90
C THR A 50 -34.22 -36.35 -3.38
N ASN A 51 -33.37 -35.65 -4.12
CA ASN A 51 -32.13 -36.21 -4.68
C ASN A 51 -30.92 -36.12 -3.71
N GLY A 52 -31.16 -36.10 -2.40
CA GLY A 52 -30.11 -36.04 -1.37
C GLY A 52 -30.65 -35.94 0.06
N GLU A 53 -29.73 -35.96 1.04
CA GLU A 53 -30.01 -35.94 2.47
C GLU A 53 -29.51 -34.66 3.15
N VAL A 54 -30.21 -34.22 4.20
CA VAL A 54 -29.70 -33.26 5.20
C VAL A 54 -29.53 -34.01 6.51
N LEU A 55 -28.33 -33.98 7.05
CA LEU A 55 -27.85 -34.73 8.21
C LEU A 55 -27.34 -33.76 9.28
N LYS A 56 -27.10 -34.28 10.48
CA LYS A 56 -26.28 -33.58 11.48
C LYS A 56 -24.82 -33.54 11.03
N ALA A 57 -24.02 -32.68 11.65
CA ALA A 57 -22.59 -32.59 11.39
C ALA A 57 -21.84 -33.95 11.52
N ASP A 58 -22.28 -34.81 12.44
CA ASP A 58 -21.73 -36.16 12.66
C ASP A 58 -22.19 -37.22 11.62
N GLY A 59 -23.07 -36.84 10.68
CA GLY A 59 -23.62 -37.70 9.64
C GLY A 59 -24.86 -38.50 10.06
N SER A 60 -25.38 -38.34 11.28
CA SER A 60 -26.64 -38.94 11.70
C SER A 60 -27.87 -38.16 11.21
N THR A 61 -29.06 -38.77 11.25
CA THR A 61 -30.31 -38.20 10.76
C THR A 61 -30.68 -36.88 11.47
N LEU A 62 -31.13 -35.88 10.70
CA LEU A 62 -31.53 -34.56 11.21
C LEU A 62 -32.92 -34.57 11.86
N ASP A 63 -33.89 -35.29 11.30
CA ASP A 63 -35.28 -35.28 11.79
C ASP A 63 -35.40 -35.80 13.24
N GLY A 64 -36.23 -35.12 14.03
CA GLY A 64 -36.44 -35.43 15.45
C GLY A 64 -35.35 -34.87 16.39
N THR A 65 -34.53 -33.94 15.91
CA THR A 65 -33.45 -33.33 16.71
C THR A 65 -33.92 -32.05 17.40
N GLN A 66 -33.53 -31.90 18.66
CA GLN A 66 -33.68 -30.64 19.40
C GLN A 66 -32.33 -29.94 19.54
N ILE A 67 -32.33 -28.62 19.36
CA ILE A 67 -31.16 -27.75 19.45
C ILE A 67 -31.43 -26.62 20.46
N GLU A 68 -30.37 -26.08 21.06
CA GLU A 68 -30.49 -25.01 22.05
C GLU A 68 -30.98 -23.72 21.39
N PHE A 69 -31.98 -23.06 21.97
CA PHE A 69 -32.51 -21.79 21.47
C PHE A 69 -31.42 -20.71 21.44
N GLY A 70 -31.36 -19.91 20.36
CA GLY A 70 -30.40 -18.82 20.22
C GLY A 70 -28.94 -19.26 20.16
N LYS A 71 -28.66 -20.53 19.80
CA LYS A 71 -27.31 -21.06 19.56
C LYS A 71 -27.18 -21.52 18.12
N ALA A 72 -26.04 -21.25 17.51
CA ALA A 72 -25.74 -21.70 16.16
C ALA A 72 -25.71 -23.24 16.08
N TYR A 73 -26.09 -23.81 14.94
CA TYR A 73 -26.16 -25.26 14.76
C TYR A 73 -25.66 -25.71 13.39
N THR A 74 -24.80 -26.72 13.34
CA THR A 74 -24.18 -27.20 12.10
C THR A 74 -24.92 -28.41 11.52
N ILE A 75 -25.29 -28.29 10.25
CA ILE A 75 -25.90 -29.34 9.43
C ILE A 75 -24.92 -29.81 8.34
N LYS A 76 -25.18 -30.99 7.79
CA LYS A 76 -24.42 -31.59 6.71
C LYS A 76 -25.33 -31.95 5.55
N PHE A 77 -24.98 -31.57 4.34
CA PHE A 77 -25.63 -32.02 3.12
C PHE A 77 -24.96 -33.29 2.60
N LYS A 78 -25.74 -34.17 2.00
CA LYS A 78 -25.22 -35.34 1.29
C LYS A 78 -26.04 -35.50 0.01
N PRO A 79 -25.59 -34.89 -1.10
CA PRO A 79 -26.21 -35.12 -2.40
C PRO A 79 -26.21 -36.61 -2.76
N GLY A 80 -27.23 -37.07 -3.49
CA GLY A 80 -27.25 -38.39 -4.09
C GLY A 80 -26.32 -38.49 -5.29
N ASP A 81 -26.04 -39.71 -5.76
CA ASP A 81 -25.15 -39.93 -6.92
C ASP A 81 -25.66 -39.19 -8.16
N GLY A 82 -24.80 -38.36 -8.77
CA GLY A 82 -25.12 -37.56 -9.96
C GLY A 82 -25.95 -36.30 -9.67
N PHE A 83 -25.98 -35.86 -8.42
CA PHE A 83 -26.60 -34.60 -8.01
C PHE A 83 -25.65 -33.79 -7.14
N ARG A 84 -25.85 -32.48 -7.14
CA ARG A 84 -25.18 -31.52 -6.24
C ARG A 84 -26.19 -30.61 -5.57
N LEU A 85 -25.82 -30.09 -4.41
CA LEU A 85 -26.60 -29.05 -3.75
C LEU A 85 -26.55 -27.78 -4.62
N SER A 86 -27.69 -27.17 -4.86
CA SER A 86 -27.79 -25.87 -5.56
C SER A 86 -28.03 -24.74 -4.56
N ARG A 87 -28.99 -24.93 -3.66
CA ARG A 87 -29.29 -24.07 -2.51
C ARG A 87 -30.06 -24.85 -1.47
N PHE A 88 -30.37 -24.18 -0.37
CA PHE A 88 -31.37 -24.64 0.58
C PHE A 88 -32.07 -23.45 1.22
N THR A 89 -33.29 -23.67 1.68
CA THR A 89 -34.04 -22.67 2.44
C THR A 89 -34.05 -23.06 3.91
N ILE A 90 -33.70 -22.12 4.77
CA ILE A 90 -33.86 -22.18 6.22
C ILE A 90 -35.16 -21.45 6.54
N ARG A 91 -36.21 -22.19 6.86
CA ARG A 91 -37.42 -21.65 7.46
C ARG A 91 -37.27 -21.66 8.97
N HIS A 92 -37.32 -20.52 9.63
CA HIS A 92 -37.18 -20.44 11.09
C HIS A 92 -38.28 -19.59 11.74
N GLY A 93 -38.66 -19.95 12.96
CA GLY A 93 -39.70 -19.27 13.74
C GLY A 93 -40.70 -20.26 14.34
N TYR A 94 -41.97 -19.87 14.42
CA TYR A 94 -43.04 -20.73 14.96
C TYR A 94 -44.08 -21.01 13.88
N ASN A 95 -44.82 -22.10 14.05
CA ASN A 95 -45.90 -22.47 13.13
C ASN A 95 -45.42 -22.59 11.66
N LEU A 96 -44.30 -23.30 11.44
CA LEU A 96 -43.62 -23.37 10.13
C LEU A 96 -44.48 -23.94 8.98
N THR A 97 -45.60 -24.59 9.32
CA THR A 97 -46.56 -25.20 8.39
C THR A 97 -47.83 -24.40 8.17
N GLY A 98 -48.06 -23.34 8.96
CA GLY A 98 -49.25 -22.49 8.86
C GLY A 98 -49.00 -21.25 8.01
N ASP A 99 -49.86 -20.23 8.16
CA ASP A 99 -49.68 -18.95 7.49
C ASP A 99 -48.44 -18.22 8.01
N SER A 100 -47.68 -17.58 7.11
CA SER A 100 -46.49 -16.81 7.46
C SER A 100 -46.80 -15.59 8.34
N LEU A 101 -48.03 -15.10 8.29
CA LEU A 101 -48.57 -14.02 9.12
C LEU A 101 -49.86 -14.49 9.79
N VAL A 102 -49.96 -14.28 11.10
CA VAL A 102 -51.22 -14.43 11.84
C VAL A 102 -51.51 -13.09 12.50
N ASN A 103 -52.63 -12.45 12.13
CA ASN A 103 -52.97 -11.08 12.54
C ASN A 103 -51.79 -10.12 12.32
N GLU A 104 -51.22 -10.14 11.12
CA GLU A 104 -50.03 -9.33 10.72
C GLU A 104 -48.75 -9.64 11.51
N THR A 105 -48.77 -10.64 12.41
CA THR A 105 -47.59 -11.06 13.18
C THR A 105 -46.83 -12.16 12.43
N PRO A 106 -45.55 -11.92 12.05
CA PRO A 106 -44.70 -12.94 11.44
C PRO A 106 -44.60 -14.19 12.32
N GLN A 107 -44.93 -15.33 11.72
CA GLN A 107 -44.80 -16.64 12.35
C GLN A 107 -43.42 -17.21 12.06
N TYR A 108 -43.04 -17.26 10.79
CA TYR A 108 -41.74 -17.73 10.33
C TYR A 108 -41.15 -16.82 9.24
N ILE A 109 -39.85 -16.97 9.03
CA ILE A 109 -39.07 -16.31 7.98
C ILE A 109 -38.35 -17.39 7.17
N ASP A 110 -38.32 -17.21 5.84
CA ASP A 110 -37.55 -18.06 4.93
C ASP A 110 -36.27 -17.34 4.52
N VAL A 111 -35.12 -17.96 4.79
CA VAL A 111 -33.80 -17.52 4.34
C VAL A 111 -33.28 -18.51 3.32
N THR A 112 -33.04 -18.05 2.09
CA THR A 112 -32.44 -18.91 1.05
C THR A 112 -30.92 -18.77 1.09
N VAL A 113 -30.24 -19.89 1.27
CA VAL A 113 -28.79 -19.98 1.33
C VAL A 113 -28.27 -20.73 0.10
N PRO A 114 -27.40 -20.11 -0.71
CA PRO A 114 -26.81 -20.74 -1.88
C PRO A 114 -25.75 -21.78 -1.50
N ALA A 115 -25.55 -22.78 -2.36
CA ALA A 115 -24.65 -23.90 -2.08
C ALA A 115 -23.19 -23.49 -1.86
N TYR A 116 -22.71 -22.40 -2.46
CA TYR A 116 -21.33 -21.94 -2.24
C TYR A 116 -21.02 -21.50 -0.80
N MET A 117 -22.06 -21.23 0.02
CA MET A 117 -21.86 -20.98 1.46
C MET A 117 -21.69 -22.27 2.27
N VAL A 118 -21.87 -23.43 1.64
CA VAL A 118 -21.69 -24.76 2.24
C VAL A 118 -20.28 -25.24 1.97
N LYS A 119 -19.50 -25.48 3.04
CA LYS A 119 -18.10 -25.91 2.93
C LYS A 119 -17.94 -27.34 3.39
N ASP A 120 -17.29 -28.20 2.59
CA ASP A 120 -17.13 -29.62 2.91
C ASP A 120 -18.47 -30.32 3.17
N ASN A 121 -19.50 -29.87 2.46
CA ASN A 121 -20.91 -30.19 2.68
C ASN A 121 -21.48 -29.81 4.06
N LEU A 122 -20.82 -28.95 4.83
CA LEU A 122 -21.27 -28.46 6.13
C LEU A 122 -21.74 -27.00 6.04
N TYR A 123 -22.80 -26.68 6.79
CA TYR A 123 -23.25 -25.30 6.99
C TYR A 123 -23.65 -25.08 8.44
N THR A 124 -23.23 -23.95 9.01
CA THR A 124 -23.62 -23.56 10.37
C THR A 124 -24.71 -22.52 10.30
N ILE A 125 -25.92 -22.92 10.72
CA ILE A 125 -27.07 -22.03 10.88
C ILE A 125 -26.74 -21.00 11.96
N PRO A 126 -26.79 -19.69 11.67
CA PRO A 126 -26.56 -18.64 12.63
C PRO A 126 -27.50 -18.72 13.84
N ALA A 127 -27.01 -18.30 15.01
CA ALA A 127 -27.80 -18.30 16.26
C ALA A 127 -29.11 -17.49 16.15
N GLU A 128 -29.09 -16.42 15.36
CA GLU A 128 -30.26 -15.56 15.09
C GLU A 128 -31.36 -16.25 14.26
N TYR A 129 -31.03 -17.31 13.52
CA TYR A 129 -32.02 -18.14 12.81
C TYR A 129 -32.50 -19.31 13.67
N VAL A 130 -32.10 -19.37 14.93
CA VAL A 130 -32.58 -20.34 15.93
C VAL A 130 -33.46 -19.59 16.95
N ASP A 131 -34.42 -18.83 16.42
CA ASP A 131 -35.42 -18.04 17.15
C ASP A 131 -36.76 -18.77 17.34
N GLY A 132 -36.81 -20.04 16.96
CA GLY A 132 -37.96 -20.93 17.03
C GLY A 132 -37.58 -22.29 16.42
N ASP A 133 -38.57 -23.07 16.00
CA ASP A 133 -38.31 -24.28 15.22
C ASP A 133 -37.62 -23.90 13.88
N VAL A 134 -36.77 -24.80 13.39
CA VAL A 134 -35.99 -24.62 12.16
C VAL A 134 -36.30 -25.76 11.19
N MET A 135 -36.55 -25.43 9.93
CA MET A 135 -36.76 -26.40 8.85
C MET A 135 -35.83 -26.08 7.69
N VAL A 136 -34.99 -27.05 7.33
CA VAL A 136 -33.99 -26.94 6.27
C VAL A 136 -34.48 -27.69 5.05
N THR A 137 -34.76 -26.97 3.96
CA THR A 137 -35.27 -27.55 2.71
C THR A 137 -34.19 -27.46 1.63
N PRO A 138 -33.49 -28.56 1.30
CA PRO A 138 -32.48 -28.55 0.25
C PRO A 138 -33.13 -28.52 -1.14
N GLU A 139 -32.38 -28.00 -2.11
CA GLU A 139 -32.64 -28.17 -3.53
C GLU A 139 -31.38 -28.75 -4.18
N TYR A 140 -31.52 -29.98 -4.70
CA TYR A 140 -30.47 -30.63 -5.47
C TYR A 140 -30.80 -30.55 -6.96
N VAL A 141 -29.77 -30.31 -7.75
CA VAL A 141 -29.84 -30.31 -9.21
C VAL A 141 -29.00 -31.45 -9.76
N THR A 142 -29.33 -31.92 -10.95
CA THR A 142 -28.49 -32.90 -11.65
C THR A 142 -27.10 -32.32 -11.82
N ASP A 143 -26.09 -33.16 -11.64
CA ASP A 143 -24.77 -32.87 -12.16
C ASP A 143 -24.89 -32.93 -13.69
N ASP A 144 -25.22 -31.80 -14.31
CA ASP A 144 -25.15 -31.62 -15.76
C ASP A 144 -23.67 -31.57 -16.19
N ALA A 145 -22.90 -32.58 -15.82
CA ALA A 145 -21.57 -32.84 -16.33
C ALA A 145 -21.68 -33.48 -17.71
N GLY A 146 -22.23 -32.72 -18.67
CA GLY A 146 -21.85 -32.91 -20.05
C GLY A 146 -20.34 -32.72 -20.13
N SER A 147 -19.60 -33.79 -20.37
CA SER A 147 -18.14 -33.89 -20.25
C SER A 147 -17.40 -33.02 -21.28
N LYS A 148 -17.44 -31.70 -21.12
CA LYS A 148 -16.33 -30.83 -21.50
C LYS A 148 -15.62 -30.55 -20.18
N GLY A 149 -14.35 -30.93 -20.06
CA GLY A 149 -13.61 -30.86 -18.77
C GLY A 149 -13.61 -29.46 -18.14
N ASP A 150 -13.12 -29.38 -16.91
CA ASP A 150 -13.14 -28.16 -16.08
C ASP A 150 -12.73 -26.91 -16.86
N TYR A 151 -13.60 -25.89 -16.83
CA TYR A 151 -13.47 -24.61 -17.51
C TYR A 151 -13.28 -24.72 -19.03
N ALA A 152 -14.03 -25.62 -19.65
CA ALA A 152 -13.97 -25.92 -21.08
C ALA A 152 -13.94 -24.69 -22.00
N LEU A 153 -13.28 -24.88 -23.15
CA LEU A 153 -13.28 -23.96 -24.29
C LEU A 153 -13.83 -24.69 -25.51
N ASN A 154 -14.55 -23.98 -26.38
CA ASN A 154 -15.04 -24.55 -27.64
C ASN A 154 -13.94 -24.65 -28.71
N PHE A 155 -12.77 -24.06 -28.45
CA PHE A 155 -11.61 -23.96 -29.34
C PHE A 155 -10.31 -24.40 -28.66
N PRO A 156 -9.24 -24.72 -29.41
CA PRO A 156 -7.94 -25.01 -28.83
C PRO A 156 -7.29 -23.76 -28.21
N LYS A 157 -6.53 -23.94 -27.12
CA LYS A 157 -5.91 -22.83 -26.35
C LYS A 157 -4.94 -21.97 -27.17
N ASP A 158 -4.37 -22.51 -28.26
CA ASP A 158 -3.45 -21.80 -29.15
C ASP A 158 -4.14 -21.13 -30.36
N LEU A 159 -5.48 -21.02 -30.35
CA LEU A 159 -6.23 -20.35 -31.40
C LEU A 159 -5.84 -18.87 -31.49
N LYS A 160 -5.40 -18.45 -32.69
CA LYS A 160 -4.98 -17.08 -32.97
C LYS A 160 -6.14 -16.21 -33.42
N ILE A 161 -6.12 -14.95 -32.98
CA ILE A 161 -7.01 -13.91 -33.47
C ILE A 161 -6.60 -13.52 -34.89
N THR A 162 -7.58 -13.43 -35.81
CA THR A 162 -7.31 -13.09 -37.22
C THR A 162 -7.49 -11.59 -37.52
N ARG A 163 -8.19 -10.86 -36.64
CA ARG A 163 -8.34 -9.39 -36.74
C ARG A 163 -7.03 -8.68 -36.41
N THR A 164 -6.72 -7.64 -37.18
CA THR A 164 -5.54 -6.78 -36.95
C THR A 164 -5.88 -5.44 -36.34
N ASP A 165 -7.13 -5.00 -36.47
CA ASP A 165 -7.65 -3.72 -35.98
C ASP A 165 -8.29 -3.84 -34.59
N ARG A 166 -8.35 -5.05 -34.01
CA ARG A 166 -8.88 -5.29 -32.67
C ARG A 166 -7.89 -6.01 -31.76
N ALA A 167 -7.80 -5.59 -30.50
CA ALA A 167 -6.91 -6.18 -29.51
C ALA A 167 -7.32 -5.86 -28.08
N LEU A 168 -7.24 -6.84 -27.17
CA LEU A 168 -7.29 -6.58 -25.74
C LEU A 168 -5.90 -6.12 -25.29
N ASN A 169 -5.82 -4.88 -24.80
CA ASN A 169 -4.56 -4.30 -24.33
C ASN A 169 -4.35 -4.57 -22.83
N SER A 170 -5.40 -4.47 -22.02
CA SER A 170 -5.35 -4.79 -20.59
C SER A 170 -6.75 -4.97 -19.98
N LEU A 171 -6.81 -5.72 -18.89
CA LEU A 171 -7.89 -5.72 -17.92
C LEU A 171 -7.40 -5.12 -16.61
N SER A 172 -8.27 -4.43 -15.89
CA SER A 172 -7.94 -3.97 -14.54
C SER A 172 -9.13 -3.95 -13.61
N PHE A 173 -8.88 -4.23 -12.34
CA PHE A 173 -9.89 -4.35 -11.31
C PHE A 173 -9.57 -3.39 -10.17
N ASN A 174 -10.55 -2.58 -9.79
CA ASN A 174 -10.51 -1.73 -8.59
C ASN A 174 -11.66 -2.16 -7.68
N THR A 175 -11.50 -1.98 -6.37
CA THR A 175 -12.59 -2.21 -5.42
C THR A 175 -12.87 -0.94 -4.63
N THR A 176 -14.00 -0.92 -3.93
CA THR A 176 -14.35 0.16 -2.98
C THR A 176 -13.31 0.34 -1.88
N THR A 177 -12.61 -0.72 -1.48
CA THR A 177 -11.59 -0.68 -0.42
C THR A 177 -10.15 -0.71 -0.92
N GLN A 178 -9.92 -0.92 -2.22
CA GLN A 178 -8.62 -0.87 -2.89
C GLN A 178 -8.74 -0.10 -4.20
N SER A 179 -8.36 1.17 -4.15
CA SER A 179 -8.39 2.06 -5.30
C SER A 179 -7.28 1.77 -6.31
N THR A 180 -6.21 1.07 -5.92
CA THR A 180 -5.13 0.72 -6.84
C THR A 180 -5.54 -0.40 -7.78
N ALA A 181 -5.39 -0.17 -9.09
CA ALA A 181 -5.87 -1.08 -10.12
C ALA A 181 -5.01 -2.34 -10.20
N GLN A 182 -5.62 -3.50 -10.01
CA GLN A 182 -5.01 -4.82 -10.20
C GLN A 182 -5.11 -5.21 -11.67
N LYS A 183 -3.98 -5.27 -12.38
CA LYS A 183 -3.94 -5.39 -13.85
C LYS A 183 -3.60 -6.80 -14.32
N LEU A 184 -4.23 -7.19 -15.43
CA LEU A 184 -3.88 -8.35 -16.25
C LEU A 184 -3.63 -7.85 -17.68
N THR A 185 -2.45 -8.09 -18.21
CA THR A 185 -2.02 -7.56 -19.52
C THR A 185 -1.65 -8.71 -20.45
N PRO A 186 -2.45 -8.98 -21.50
CA PRO A 186 -2.13 -9.98 -22.52
C PRO A 186 -0.76 -9.72 -23.17
N THR A 187 0.00 -10.79 -23.39
CA THR A 187 1.34 -10.71 -24.02
C THR A 187 1.36 -11.19 -25.47
N ASP A 188 0.28 -11.79 -25.95
CA ASP A 188 0.15 -12.33 -27.30
C ASP A 188 -1.24 -12.03 -27.90
N LYS A 189 -1.48 -12.55 -29.12
CA LYS A 189 -2.77 -12.42 -29.84
C LYS A 189 -3.52 -13.76 -29.93
N LEU A 190 -3.46 -14.54 -28.86
CA LEU A 190 -4.30 -15.74 -28.71
C LEU A 190 -5.68 -15.34 -28.20
N VAL A 191 -6.70 -16.07 -28.64
CA VAL A 191 -8.06 -15.91 -28.11
C VAL A 191 -8.08 -16.24 -26.62
N TYR A 192 -7.37 -17.30 -26.21
CA TYR A 192 -7.28 -17.70 -24.81
C TYR A 192 -6.09 -17.03 -24.12
N GLN A 193 -6.34 -16.41 -22.99
CA GLN A 193 -5.33 -15.80 -22.12
C GLN A 193 -5.43 -16.46 -20.73
N ASP A 194 -4.38 -17.15 -20.32
CA ASP A 194 -4.34 -17.91 -19.07
C ASP A 194 -3.57 -17.15 -17.99
N PHE A 195 -4.30 -16.44 -17.12
CA PHE A 195 -3.79 -15.81 -15.90
C PHE A 195 -4.23 -16.59 -14.65
N SER A 196 -4.46 -17.90 -14.77
CA SER A 196 -4.93 -18.73 -13.66
C SER A 196 -3.96 -18.87 -12.48
N ASN A 197 -2.71 -18.47 -12.66
CA ASN A 197 -1.71 -18.33 -11.59
C ASN A 197 -1.78 -16.96 -10.88
N ARG A 198 -2.60 -16.03 -11.36
CA ARG A 198 -2.79 -14.68 -10.80
C ARG A 198 -4.09 -14.62 -10.01
N SER A 199 -4.07 -13.80 -8.98
CA SER A 199 -5.23 -13.49 -8.14
C SER A 199 -5.53 -11.99 -8.23
N VAL A 200 -6.79 -11.65 -8.39
CA VAL A 200 -7.35 -10.33 -8.12
C VAL A 200 -7.93 -10.39 -6.72
N TYR A 201 -7.29 -9.70 -5.79
CA TYR A 201 -7.68 -9.69 -4.39
C TYR A 201 -8.91 -8.81 -4.18
N VAL A 202 -9.85 -9.29 -3.38
CA VAL A 202 -11.10 -8.60 -3.05
C VAL A 202 -11.45 -8.89 -1.59
N LYS A 203 -12.07 -7.93 -0.91
CA LYS A 203 -12.64 -8.14 0.44
C LYS A 203 -14.13 -8.45 0.36
N ASP A 204 -14.65 -9.10 1.39
CA ASP A 204 -16.09 -9.27 1.55
C ASP A 204 -16.80 -7.90 1.57
N GLY A 205 -17.91 -7.79 0.84
CA GLY A 205 -18.66 -6.55 0.66
C GLY A 205 -18.07 -5.54 -0.34
N ASP A 206 -16.94 -5.83 -0.99
CA ASP A 206 -16.41 -4.91 -2.00
C ASP A 206 -17.33 -4.79 -3.22
N VAL A 207 -17.44 -3.57 -3.75
CA VAL A 207 -17.95 -3.33 -5.10
C VAL A 207 -16.76 -3.30 -6.06
N ILE A 208 -16.78 -4.17 -7.06
CA ILE A 208 -15.71 -4.38 -8.03
C ILE A 208 -16.02 -3.58 -9.30
N THR A 209 -15.05 -2.77 -9.72
CA THR A 209 -15.02 -2.08 -11.00
C THR A 209 -14.07 -2.81 -11.93
N THR A 210 -14.58 -3.34 -13.04
CA THR A 210 -13.78 -4.02 -14.06
C THR A 210 -13.64 -3.11 -15.27
N ASN A 211 -12.42 -2.62 -15.51
CA ASN A 211 -12.09 -1.81 -16.67
C ASN A 211 -11.45 -2.69 -17.76
N VAL A 212 -11.91 -2.51 -18.99
CA VAL A 212 -11.52 -3.31 -20.15
C VAL A 212 -10.94 -2.38 -21.21
N ASN A 213 -9.63 -2.42 -21.39
CA ASN A 213 -8.94 -1.67 -22.42
C ASN A 213 -8.86 -2.50 -23.70
N TYR A 214 -9.90 -2.43 -24.51
CA TYR A 214 -10.01 -3.16 -25.77
C TYR A 214 -10.03 -2.20 -26.97
N THR A 215 -9.27 -2.50 -28.01
CA THR A 215 -9.23 -1.76 -29.28
C THR A 215 -10.09 -2.50 -30.30
N PRO A 216 -10.90 -1.82 -31.14
CA PRO A 216 -11.26 -0.41 -31.10
C PRO A 216 -12.38 -0.18 -30.08
N ASN A 217 -12.06 0.54 -29.01
CA ASN A 217 -12.94 0.76 -27.85
C ASN A 217 -14.35 1.30 -28.18
N LYS A 218 -14.48 2.19 -29.17
CA LYS A 218 -15.74 2.91 -29.45
C LYS A 218 -16.56 2.42 -30.66
N ASN A 219 -15.97 1.59 -31.52
CA ASN A 219 -16.58 1.13 -32.79
C ASN A 219 -16.56 -0.40 -32.94
N ALA A 220 -16.34 -1.13 -31.85
CA ALA A 220 -16.36 -2.59 -31.85
C ALA A 220 -17.77 -3.10 -31.53
N PHE A 221 -18.22 -4.11 -32.29
CA PHE A 221 -19.49 -4.82 -32.05
C PHE A 221 -19.40 -5.85 -30.91
N MET A 222 -18.37 -5.79 -30.06
CA MET A 222 -18.11 -6.85 -29.07
C MET A 222 -18.77 -6.53 -27.73
N HIS A 223 -19.28 -7.55 -27.06
CA HIS A 223 -19.79 -7.49 -25.69
C HIS A 223 -18.81 -8.15 -24.73
N VAL A 224 -18.92 -7.78 -23.46
CA VAL A 224 -18.08 -8.33 -22.39
C VAL A 224 -18.98 -9.03 -21.38
N TYR A 225 -18.53 -10.19 -20.93
CA TYR A 225 -19.18 -11.05 -19.95
C TYR A 225 -18.15 -11.48 -18.90
N LEU A 226 -18.47 -11.34 -17.62
CA LEU A 226 -17.63 -11.75 -16.52
C LEU A 226 -18.34 -12.83 -15.71
N TYR A 227 -17.63 -13.95 -15.54
CA TYR A 227 -18.08 -15.13 -14.82
C TYR A 227 -17.21 -15.37 -13.59
N VAL A 228 -17.79 -15.84 -12.50
CA VAL A 228 -17.08 -16.30 -11.30
C VAL A 228 -17.70 -17.62 -10.87
N ASP A 229 -16.90 -18.68 -10.85
CA ASP A 229 -17.30 -20.01 -10.37
C ASP A 229 -17.38 -19.94 -8.83
N LEU A 230 -18.58 -19.69 -8.32
CA LEU A 230 -18.83 -19.41 -6.91
C LEU A 230 -18.86 -20.70 -6.10
N ASP A 231 -19.30 -21.80 -6.70
CA ASP A 231 -19.41 -23.11 -6.03
C ASP A 231 -18.20 -24.03 -6.30
N ASN A 232 -17.22 -23.58 -7.09
CA ASN A 232 -15.99 -24.29 -7.48
C ASN A 232 -16.27 -25.65 -8.15
N ASN A 233 -17.33 -25.73 -8.95
CA ASN A 233 -17.72 -26.97 -9.64
C ASN A 233 -17.00 -27.18 -10.98
N GLY A 234 -16.18 -26.23 -11.44
CA GLY A 234 -15.44 -26.34 -12.69
C GLY A 234 -16.21 -25.85 -13.92
N THR A 235 -17.41 -25.31 -13.76
CA THR A 235 -18.25 -24.78 -14.84
C THR A 235 -18.79 -23.40 -14.46
N PHE A 236 -19.37 -22.67 -15.42
CA PHE A 236 -20.00 -21.38 -15.15
C PHE A 236 -21.48 -21.42 -15.55
N SER A 237 -22.36 -21.23 -14.57
CA SER A 237 -23.78 -21.02 -14.78
C SER A 237 -24.05 -19.63 -15.38
N THR A 238 -24.82 -19.58 -16.46
CA THR A 238 -25.16 -18.33 -17.16
C THR A 238 -26.55 -17.80 -16.79
N ALA A 239 -27.15 -18.33 -15.72
CA ALA A 239 -28.51 -18.01 -15.31
C ALA A 239 -28.68 -16.51 -14.96
N VAL A 240 -29.72 -15.90 -15.51
CA VAL A 240 -30.13 -14.51 -15.23
C VAL A 240 -31.63 -14.46 -14.97
N ASN A 241 -32.06 -13.47 -14.19
CA ASN A 241 -33.46 -13.21 -13.94
C ASN A 241 -34.14 -12.66 -15.21
N ALA A 242 -35.48 -12.68 -15.24
CA ALA A 242 -36.26 -12.19 -16.37
C ALA A 242 -36.05 -10.68 -16.65
N ASP A 243 -35.61 -9.92 -15.66
CA ASP A 243 -35.27 -8.50 -15.80
C ASP A 243 -33.86 -8.25 -16.35
N GLY A 244 -33.02 -9.28 -16.48
CA GLY A 244 -31.64 -9.21 -16.92
C GLY A 244 -30.62 -9.00 -15.79
N THR A 245 -31.01 -9.10 -14.52
CA THR A 245 -30.04 -9.12 -13.42
C THR A 245 -29.46 -10.53 -13.22
N PRO A 246 -28.22 -10.69 -12.72
CA PRO A 246 -27.67 -11.99 -12.36
C PRO A 246 -28.62 -12.76 -11.43
N ALA A 247 -28.89 -14.03 -11.75
CA ALA A 247 -29.70 -14.88 -10.89
C ALA A 247 -28.87 -15.31 -9.66
N TRP A 248 -29.54 -15.73 -8.60
CA TRP A 248 -28.87 -16.21 -7.38
C TRP A 248 -27.99 -17.46 -7.61
N ASN A 249 -28.30 -18.27 -8.63
CA ASN A 249 -27.53 -19.41 -9.11
C ASN A 249 -26.76 -19.09 -10.41
N GLY A 250 -26.74 -17.82 -10.80
CA GLY A 250 -25.99 -17.33 -11.94
C GLY A 250 -24.58 -16.97 -11.52
N GLU A 251 -23.62 -17.40 -12.33
CA GLU A 251 -22.20 -17.11 -12.14
C GLU A 251 -21.70 -16.06 -13.12
N MET A 252 -22.54 -15.67 -14.10
CA MET A 252 -22.34 -14.50 -14.95
C MET A 252 -22.73 -13.22 -14.19
N LEU A 253 -21.80 -12.67 -13.40
CA LEU A 253 -22.07 -11.59 -12.46
C LEU A 253 -22.11 -10.19 -13.08
N SER A 254 -21.46 -9.98 -14.23
CA SER A 254 -21.50 -8.69 -14.92
C SER A 254 -21.39 -8.85 -16.42
N TYR A 255 -22.23 -8.12 -17.17
CA TYR A 255 -22.22 -8.16 -18.63
C TYR A 255 -22.85 -6.92 -19.25
N LEU A 256 -22.46 -6.65 -20.51
CA LEU A 256 -22.91 -5.48 -21.27
C LEU A 256 -24.24 -5.70 -22.00
N TYR A 257 -24.45 -6.89 -22.55
CA TYR A 257 -25.63 -7.18 -23.37
C TYR A 257 -26.00 -8.67 -23.36
N TYR A 258 -27.24 -8.97 -23.00
CA TYR A 258 -27.92 -10.22 -23.25
C TYR A 258 -29.44 -9.98 -23.26
N ASN A 259 -30.17 -10.51 -24.24
CA ASN A 259 -31.63 -10.36 -24.36
C ASN A 259 -32.14 -8.90 -24.20
N ASN A 260 -31.44 -7.94 -24.82
CA ASN A 260 -31.74 -6.49 -24.75
C ASN A 260 -31.57 -5.85 -23.37
N LYS A 261 -30.81 -6.48 -22.47
CA LYS A 261 -30.51 -6.00 -21.13
C LYS A 261 -29.02 -6.05 -20.82
N ASN A 262 -28.55 -5.18 -19.91
CA ASN A 262 -27.25 -5.36 -19.23
C ASN A 262 -27.46 -6.03 -17.86
N SER A 263 -26.38 -6.31 -17.12
CA SER A 263 -26.47 -6.95 -15.80
C SER A 263 -27.10 -6.10 -14.70
N ARG A 264 -27.43 -4.82 -14.95
CA ARG A 264 -28.24 -3.98 -14.06
C ARG A 264 -29.74 -4.08 -14.35
N GLY A 265 -30.13 -4.85 -15.36
CA GLY A 265 -31.51 -4.92 -15.86
C GLY A 265 -31.93 -3.70 -16.69
N GLU A 266 -30.99 -2.83 -17.05
CA GLU A 266 -31.23 -1.67 -17.90
C GLU A 266 -31.31 -2.12 -19.37
N ASN A 267 -32.07 -1.39 -20.19
CA ASN A 267 -32.17 -1.71 -21.61
C ASN A 267 -30.82 -1.50 -22.30
N ALA A 268 -30.35 -2.52 -23.01
CA ALA A 268 -29.13 -2.48 -23.80
C ALA A 268 -29.45 -2.80 -25.27
N ASN A 269 -28.68 -2.22 -26.20
CA ASN A 269 -28.88 -2.42 -27.64
C ASN A 269 -27.77 -3.32 -28.21
N ASN A 270 -28.13 -4.19 -29.15
CA ASN A 270 -27.17 -5.06 -29.84
C ASN A 270 -26.33 -4.33 -30.91
N ASP A 271 -26.68 -3.08 -31.27
CA ASP A 271 -25.94 -2.24 -32.24
C ASP A 271 -25.04 -1.25 -31.49
N ALA A 272 -23.76 -1.60 -31.36
CA ALA A 272 -22.79 -0.90 -30.50
C ALA A 272 -22.16 0.36 -31.11
N ARG A 273 -22.69 0.94 -32.20
CA ARG A 273 -22.12 2.16 -32.78
C ARG A 273 -22.09 3.36 -31.84
N ASN A 274 -22.79 3.33 -30.70
CA ASN A 274 -22.93 4.46 -29.77
C ASN A 274 -22.80 4.13 -28.26
N GLY A 275 -22.14 3.03 -27.84
CA GLY A 275 -21.64 2.96 -26.45
C GLY A 275 -21.96 1.70 -25.65
N LEU A 276 -21.30 0.58 -25.96
CA LEU A 276 -21.30 -0.60 -25.09
C LEU A 276 -20.08 -0.72 -24.19
N PHE A 277 -18.95 -0.14 -24.57
CA PHE A 277 -18.05 0.42 -23.56
C PHE A 277 -18.66 1.77 -23.21
N GLU A 278 -19.21 1.94 -22.01
CA GLU A 278 -19.64 3.26 -21.54
C GLU A 278 -18.49 4.27 -21.73
N ALA A 279 -18.74 5.58 -21.58
CA ALA A 279 -17.69 6.61 -21.69
C ALA A 279 -16.44 6.38 -20.79
N THR A 280 -16.48 5.37 -19.92
CA THR A 280 -15.54 4.99 -18.86
C THR A 280 -14.73 3.71 -19.11
N ASN A 281 -14.92 2.96 -20.21
CA ASN A 281 -14.24 1.67 -20.48
C ASN A 281 -14.48 0.56 -19.45
N SER A 282 -15.62 0.58 -18.75
CA SER A 282 -15.97 -0.37 -17.69
C SER A 282 -17.25 -1.13 -18.00
N ILE A 283 -17.35 -2.38 -17.53
CA ILE A 283 -18.63 -3.10 -17.45
C ILE A 283 -19.37 -2.70 -16.16
N PRO A 284 -20.69 -2.98 -16.02
CA PRO A 284 -21.41 -2.68 -14.79
C PRO A 284 -20.70 -3.24 -13.55
N GLN A 285 -20.56 -2.39 -12.53
CA GLN A 285 -20.02 -2.81 -11.24
C GLN A 285 -20.86 -3.92 -10.62
N PHE A 286 -20.20 -4.82 -9.90
CA PHE A 286 -20.84 -5.93 -9.19
C PHE A 286 -20.10 -6.18 -7.87
N SER A 287 -20.73 -6.88 -6.95
CA SER A 287 -20.09 -7.40 -5.74
C SER A 287 -20.06 -8.91 -5.82
N LEU A 288 -19.04 -9.52 -5.23
CA LEU A 288 -19.15 -10.93 -4.88
C LEU A 288 -20.24 -11.08 -3.81
N PRO A 289 -20.90 -12.24 -3.74
CA PRO A 289 -21.91 -12.46 -2.72
C PRO A 289 -21.35 -12.25 -1.32
N GLN A 290 -22.13 -11.59 -0.46
CA GLN A 290 -21.74 -11.34 0.91
C GLN A 290 -21.54 -12.65 1.67
N GLY A 291 -20.48 -12.74 2.46
CA GLY A 291 -20.16 -13.93 3.26
C GLY A 291 -19.57 -15.09 2.45
N LEU A 292 -19.13 -14.82 1.20
CA LEU A 292 -18.37 -15.79 0.41
C LEU A 292 -17.10 -16.22 1.18
N PRO A 293 -16.83 -17.54 1.34
CA PRO A 293 -15.65 -17.99 2.07
C PRO A 293 -14.34 -17.45 1.48
N LYS A 294 -13.34 -17.25 2.34
CA LYS A 294 -11.99 -16.86 1.91
C LYS A 294 -11.39 -17.93 1.01
N GLY A 295 -10.71 -17.51 -0.04
CA GLY A 295 -10.08 -18.43 -0.98
C GLY A 295 -10.16 -17.95 -2.42
N LYS A 296 -9.68 -18.79 -3.32
CA LYS A 296 -9.62 -18.53 -4.75
C LYS A 296 -10.87 -19.07 -5.43
N TYR A 297 -11.49 -18.23 -6.25
CA TYR A 297 -12.61 -18.57 -7.11
C TYR A 297 -12.19 -18.32 -8.54
N ARG A 298 -12.34 -19.33 -9.40
CA ARG A 298 -11.99 -19.18 -10.81
C ARG A 298 -12.93 -18.15 -11.43
N ALA A 299 -12.34 -17.20 -12.14
CA ALA A 299 -13.07 -16.19 -12.89
C ALA A 299 -12.70 -16.27 -14.37
N ARG A 300 -13.66 -15.89 -15.21
CA ARG A 300 -13.47 -15.78 -16.66
C ARG A 300 -14.05 -14.46 -17.13
N LEU A 301 -13.26 -13.69 -17.86
CA LEU A 301 -13.77 -12.58 -18.65
C LEU A 301 -13.77 -12.98 -20.12
N LYS A 302 -14.92 -12.86 -20.77
CA LYS A 302 -15.08 -13.15 -22.18
C LYS A 302 -15.48 -11.90 -22.96
N ILE A 303 -14.80 -11.65 -24.06
CA ILE A 303 -15.14 -10.65 -25.08
C ILE A 303 -15.65 -11.41 -26.30
N ASP A 304 -16.94 -11.31 -26.60
CA ASP A 304 -17.58 -12.08 -27.68
C ASP A 304 -18.76 -11.31 -28.30
N TRP A 305 -19.26 -11.79 -29.44
CA TRP A 305 -20.43 -11.21 -30.10
C TRP A 305 -21.70 -11.95 -29.71
N ASP A 306 -22.52 -11.32 -28.87
CA ASP A 306 -23.88 -11.76 -28.48
C ASP A 306 -23.99 -13.25 -28.14
N ASP A 307 -23.03 -13.73 -27.34
CA ASP A 307 -22.93 -15.13 -26.95
C ASP A 307 -22.53 -15.20 -25.48
N ILE A 308 -23.40 -15.80 -24.67
CA ILE A 308 -23.17 -16.00 -23.23
C ILE A 308 -22.55 -17.35 -22.90
N ASP A 309 -22.22 -18.21 -23.88
CA ASP A 309 -21.53 -19.47 -23.59
C ASP A 309 -20.11 -19.13 -23.08
N PRO A 310 -19.75 -19.47 -21.83
CA PRO A 310 -18.44 -19.17 -21.27
C PRO A 310 -17.30 -19.85 -22.04
N ALA A 311 -17.57 -20.90 -22.84
CA ALA A 311 -16.59 -21.58 -23.68
C ALA A 311 -16.31 -20.85 -25.02
N GLY A 312 -17.07 -19.79 -25.30
CA GLY A 312 -16.92 -18.89 -26.44
C GLY A 312 -17.49 -19.38 -27.76
N HIS A 313 -17.87 -18.45 -28.63
CA HIS A 313 -18.53 -18.76 -29.89
C HIS A 313 -17.55 -19.31 -30.93
N TYR A 314 -17.43 -20.63 -31.01
CA TYR A 314 -16.56 -21.32 -31.98
C TYR A 314 -17.22 -22.61 -32.47
N ASN A 315 -17.07 -22.90 -33.78
CA ASN A 315 -17.66 -24.08 -34.44
C ASN A 315 -19.21 -24.21 -34.37
N ASN A 316 -19.95 -23.09 -34.34
CA ASN A 316 -21.42 -23.10 -34.45
C ASN A 316 -21.88 -23.47 -35.90
N PRO A 317 -23.07 -24.06 -36.12
CA PRO A 317 -23.53 -24.52 -37.45
C PRO A 317 -23.52 -23.46 -38.55
N ASP A 318 -23.70 -22.19 -38.17
CA ASP A 318 -23.76 -21.08 -39.13
C ASP A 318 -22.38 -20.58 -39.58
N LYS A 319 -21.29 -21.01 -38.91
CA LYS A 319 -19.88 -20.57 -39.09
C LYS A 319 -19.64 -19.05 -39.12
N LYS A 320 -20.65 -18.25 -38.84
CA LYS A 320 -20.60 -16.79 -38.73
C LYS A 320 -20.23 -16.41 -37.30
N ASN A 321 -19.57 -15.26 -37.15
CA ASN A 321 -19.26 -14.62 -35.88
C ASN A 321 -18.33 -15.40 -34.94
N GLN A 322 -17.43 -16.21 -35.50
CA GLN A 322 -16.43 -16.93 -34.71
C GLN A 322 -15.59 -15.96 -33.87
N ILE A 323 -15.38 -16.32 -32.61
CA ILE A 323 -14.68 -15.49 -31.62
C ILE A 323 -13.32 -14.99 -32.12
N ASN A 324 -12.51 -15.85 -32.77
CA ASN A 324 -11.19 -15.48 -33.31
C ASN A 324 -11.27 -14.55 -34.53
N GLU A 325 -12.32 -14.68 -35.35
CA GLU A 325 -12.57 -13.84 -36.53
C GLU A 325 -13.14 -12.47 -36.15
N ASN A 326 -13.72 -12.36 -34.96
CA ASN A 326 -14.28 -11.13 -34.42
C ASN A 326 -13.31 -10.35 -33.51
N GLY A 327 -12.14 -10.91 -33.20
CA GLY A 327 -11.20 -10.31 -32.24
C GLY A 327 -11.57 -10.54 -30.78
N GLY A 328 -12.38 -11.54 -30.49
CA GLY A 328 -12.78 -11.90 -29.14
C GLY A 328 -11.67 -12.56 -28.34
N TYR A 329 -11.88 -12.59 -27.02
CA TYR A 329 -10.93 -13.09 -26.03
C TYR A 329 -11.66 -13.88 -24.94
N VAL A 330 -11.00 -14.90 -24.39
CA VAL A 330 -11.37 -15.56 -23.14
C VAL A 330 -10.18 -15.45 -22.20
N VAL A 331 -10.36 -14.81 -21.05
CA VAL A 331 -9.33 -14.54 -20.07
C VAL A 331 -9.67 -15.23 -18.75
N ASP A 332 -8.89 -16.24 -18.38
CA ASP A 332 -9.05 -16.94 -17.10
C ASP A 332 -8.12 -16.34 -16.04
N PHE A 333 -8.63 -16.11 -14.83
CA PHE A 333 -7.90 -15.62 -13.68
C PHE A 333 -8.60 -16.06 -12.40
N ASN A 334 -8.15 -15.65 -11.21
CA ASN A 334 -8.91 -15.91 -9.98
C ASN A 334 -9.29 -14.60 -9.29
N PHE A 335 -10.47 -14.56 -8.69
CA PHE A 335 -10.70 -13.68 -7.54
C PHE A 335 -10.25 -14.39 -6.28
N GLU A 336 -9.51 -13.70 -5.42
CA GLU A 336 -9.09 -14.23 -4.12
C GLU A 336 -9.70 -13.38 -3.00
N VAL A 337 -10.65 -13.97 -2.28
CA VAL A 337 -11.34 -13.32 -1.16
C VAL A 337 -10.43 -13.34 0.06
N VAL A 338 -10.05 -12.15 0.54
CA VAL A 338 -9.07 -11.95 1.61
C VAL A 338 -9.61 -11.07 2.74
N ASP A 339 -9.06 -11.21 3.95
CA ASP A 339 -9.31 -10.26 5.06
C ASP A 339 -8.58 -8.94 4.84
N GLU A 340 -7.34 -9.06 4.39
CA GLU A 340 -6.42 -7.96 4.16
C GLU A 340 -5.75 -8.16 2.82
N TYR A 341 -5.55 -7.04 2.12
CA TYR A 341 -4.84 -7.06 0.86
C TYR A 341 -3.40 -7.50 1.12
N PRO A 342 -2.87 -8.49 0.38
CA PRO A 342 -1.51 -8.95 0.58
C PRO A 342 -0.53 -7.91 0.05
N MET A 343 0.14 -7.23 0.98
CA MET A 343 1.17 -6.25 0.67
C MET A 343 2.55 -6.90 0.70
N ALA A 344 3.44 -6.44 -0.18
CA ALA A 344 4.84 -6.79 -0.27
C ALA A 344 5.69 -5.58 0.17
N LYS A 345 6.73 -5.78 0.98
CA LYS A 345 7.67 -4.71 1.28
C LYS A 345 8.44 -4.31 0.02
N LEU A 346 8.70 -3.01 -0.15
CA LEU A 346 9.50 -2.48 -1.23
C LEU A 346 10.78 -1.85 -0.67
N ASP A 347 11.89 -2.56 -0.84
CA ASP A 347 13.22 -2.15 -0.42
C ASP A 347 13.99 -1.55 -1.62
N VAL A 348 14.61 -0.39 -1.44
CA VAL A 348 15.39 0.30 -2.46
C VAL A 348 16.79 0.52 -1.94
N ARG A 349 17.79 -0.05 -2.62
CA ARG A 349 19.19 0.06 -2.24
C ARG A 349 20.01 0.72 -3.33
N THR A 350 20.61 1.86 -3.01
CA THR A 350 21.42 2.62 -3.95
C THR A 350 22.61 3.24 -3.24
N THR A 351 23.60 3.66 -4.02
CA THR A 351 24.66 4.58 -3.59
C THR A 351 25.00 5.50 -4.76
N ASN A 352 25.36 6.77 -4.48
CA ASN A 352 25.66 7.79 -5.49
C ASN A 352 24.48 8.14 -6.43
N GLY A 353 23.27 7.88 -5.98
CA GLY A 353 22.02 8.14 -6.69
C GLY A 353 20.84 7.50 -5.95
N SER A 354 19.67 7.53 -6.56
CA SER A 354 18.44 6.97 -5.99
C SER A 354 17.57 6.30 -7.06
N ILE A 355 16.66 5.44 -6.62
CA ILE A 355 15.55 4.95 -7.42
C ILE A 355 14.28 5.60 -6.87
N VAL A 356 13.57 6.30 -7.76
CA VAL A 356 12.31 6.97 -7.47
C VAL A 356 11.21 6.39 -8.35
N GLY A 357 9.96 6.73 -8.08
CA GLY A 357 8.84 6.34 -8.94
C GLY A 357 8.95 7.00 -10.30
N ALA A 358 8.37 6.37 -11.32
CA ALA A 358 8.43 6.86 -12.68
C ALA A 358 7.97 8.33 -12.79
N ASN A 359 8.74 9.16 -13.49
CA ASN A 359 8.56 10.60 -13.62
C ASN A 359 8.89 11.41 -12.34
N ASN A 360 9.79 10.88 -11.51
CA ASN A 360 10.28 11.49 -10.27
C ASN A 360 9.13 11.67 -9.26
N THR A 361 8.44 10.56 -8.97
CA THR A 361 7.42 10.48 -7.91
C THR A 361 7.97 9.71 -6.71
N GLY A 362 7.24 9.75 -5.60
CA GLY A 362 7.56 8.95 -4.42
C GLY A 362 7.45 7.46 -4.69
N MET A 363 8.02 6.67 -3.78
CA MET A 363 7.95 5.21 -3.77
C MET A 363 7.33 4.75 -2.46
N PRO A 364 6.27 3.92 -2.48
CA PRO A 364 5.64 3.46 -1.25
C PRO A 364 6.56 2.50 -0.47
N GLU A 365 6.34 2.38 0.84
CA GLU A 365 7.03 1.39 1.70
C GLU A 365 6.63 -0.04 1.36
N SER A 366 5.39 -0.22 0.92
CA SER A 366 4.85 -1.51 0.51
C SER A 366 3.94 -1.37 -0.71
N ILE A 367 3.80 -2.45 -1.46
CA ILE A 367 3.04 -2.49 -2.70
C ILE A 367 2.14 -3.72 -2.72
N LEU A 368 0.97 -3.62 -3.36
CA LEU A 368 0.07 -4.77 -3.46
C LEU A 368 0.77 -5.90 -4.24
N LYS A 369 0.73 -7.13 -3.72
CA LYS A 369 1.22 -8.29 -4.47
C LYS A 369 0.52 -8.36 -5.82
N GLY A 370 1.29 -8.57 -6.89
CA GLY A 370 0.74 -8.58 -8.24
C GLY A 370 0.49 -7.20 -8.86
N GLN A 371 1.09 -6.12 -8.34
CA GLN A 371 1.07 -4.80 -8.95
C GLN A 371 2.41 -4.47 -9.62
N ASP A 372 2.40 -3.83 -10.80
CA ASP A 372 3.61 -3.34 -11.46
C ASP A 372 4.32 -2.25 -10.63
N ILE A 373 5.66 -2.22 -10.67
CA ILE A 373 6.47 -1.15 -10.04
C ILE A 373 7.21 -0.38 -11.12
N ALA A 374 6.71 0.81 -11.47
CA ALA A 374 7.36 1.69 -12.43
C ALA A 374 8.39 2.58 -11.73
N VAL A 375 9.66 2.41 -12.09
CA VAL A 375 10.79 3.07 -11.43
C VAL A 375 11.64 3.88 -12.39
N GLN A 376 12.38 4.85 -11.83
CA GLN A 376 13.36 5.66 -12.51
C GLN A 376 14.62 5.78 -11.65
N ALA A 377 15.77 5.43 -12.21
CA ALA A 377 17.07 5.67 -11.60
C ALA A 377 17.50 7.12 -11.83
N VAL A 378 17.93 7.79 -10.79
CA VAL A 378 18.34 9.20 -10.81
C VAL A 378 19.68 9.32 -10.12
N GLY A 379 20.71 9.73 -10.86
CA GLY A 379 22.05 9.94 -10.33
C GLY A 379 22.11 11.08 -9.33
N LEU A 380 23.13 11.05 -8.47
CA LEU A 380 23.44 12.20 -7.60
C LEU A 380 23.68 13.47 -8.42
N ASP A 381 24.35 13.36 -9.55
CA ASP A 381 24.52 14.43 -10.53
C ASP A 381 24.50 13.83 -11.95
N GLU A 382 24.70 14.67 -12.96
CA GLU A 382 24.70 14.25 -14.37
C GLU A 382 25.80 13.24 -14.74
N ASN A 383 26.84 13.09 -13.91
CA ASN A 383 27.96 12.19 -14.14
C ASN A 383 27.80 10.84 -13.43
N TYR A 384 26.84 10.71 -12.50
CA TYR A 384 26.42 9.41 -11.98
C TYR A 384 25.25 8.86 -12.81
N SER A 385 25.46 7.73 -13.49
CA SER A 385 24.40 7.12 -14.30
C SER A 385 24.27 5.62 -14.02
N ALA A 386 23.04 5.11 -14.10
CA ALA A 386 22.76 3.68 -13.99
C ALA A 386 22.27 3.17 -15.34
N THR A 387 22.89 2.09 -15.84
CA THR A 387 22.48 1.40 -17.07
C THR A 387 21.56 0.22 -16.80
N SER A 388 21.53 -0.26 -15.54
CA SER A 388 20.72 -1.40 -15.12
C SER A 388 20.33 -1.32 -13.65
N ILE A 389 19.33 -2.11 -13.28
CA ILE A 389 18.95 -2.41 -11.90
C ILE A 389 18.96 -3.91 -11.67
N VAL A 390 19.15 -4.32 -10.42
CA VAL A 390 18.94 -5.69 -9.97
C VAL A 390 17.63 -5.74 -9.19
N VAL A 391 16.75 -6.66 -9.57
CA VAL A 391 15.47 -6.90 -8.90
C VAL A 391 15.54 -8.26 -8.24
N ARG A 392 15.42 -8.29 -6.91
CA ARG A 392 15.24 -9.52 -6.13
C ARG A 392 13.83 -9.52 -5.56
N HIS A 393 13.12 -10.62 -5.72
CA HIS A 393 11.72 -10.72 -5.28
C HIS A 393 11.39 -12.11 -4.74
N GLY A 394 10.39 -12.17 -3.87
CA GLY A 394 9.89 -13.41 -3.26
C GLY A 394 9.84 -13.31 -1.74
N GLU A 395 10.02 -14.43 -1.07
CA GLU A 395 9.99 -14.53 0.39
C GLU A 395 11.42 -14.56 0.95
N ASN A 396 11.62 -13.99 2.14
CA ASN A 396 12.90 -14.05 2.88
C ASN A 396 14.12 -13.62 2.04
N LEU A 397 14.11 -12.41 1.48
CA LEU A 397 15.09 -11.94 0.50
C LEU A 397 16.56 -11.95 0.97
N ASP A 398 16.78 -11.94 2.29
CA ASP A 398 18.10 -11.97 2.92
C ASP A 398 18.57 -13.38 3.32
N GLY A 399 17.68 -14.37 3.26
CA GLY A 399 17.98 -15.76 3.58
C GLY A 399 18.48 -16.58 2.39
N GLU A 400 18.62 -17.88 2.62
CA GLU A 400 18.97 -18.86 1.59
C GLU A 400 17.94 -18.86 0.45
N GLN A 401 18.41 -18.95 -0.80
CA GLN A 401 17.54 -18.95 -1.97
C GLN A 401 16.58 -20.14 -1.98
N THR A 402 16.94 -21.24 -1.32
CA THR A 402 16.12 -22.45 -1.22
C THR A 402 16.10 -22.93 0.22
N VAL A 403 14.89 -23.10 0.77
CA VAL A 403 14.65 -23.68 2.09
C VAL A 403 13.74 -24.89 1.89
N ASP A 404 14.15 -26.06 2.39
CA ASP A 404 13.42 -27.33 2.25
C ASP A 404 13.02 -27.68 0.79
N GLY A 405 13.90 -27.38 -0.17
CA GLY A 405 13.66 -27.62 -1.60
C GLY A 405 12.70 -26.63 -2.27
N LYS A 406 12.17 -25.65 -1.53
CA LYS A 406 11.33 -24.57 -2.07
C LYS A 406 12.17 -23.32 -2.31
N LYS A 407 12.14 -22.80 -3.53
CA LYS A 407 12.76 -21.50 -3.85
C LYS A 407 12.04 -20.40 -3.07
N GLN A 408 12.80 -19.62 -2.32
CA GLN A 408 12.32 -18.50 -1.51
C GLN A 408 12.27 -17.21 -2.34
N TRP A 409 13.35 -16.92 -3.07
CA TRP A 409 13.46 -15.71 -3.88
C TRP A 409 14.11 -15.95 -5.25
N SER A 410 13.80 -15.07 -6.20
CA SER A 410 14.43 -14.98 -7.51
C SER A 410 15.12 -13.62 -7.67
N GLU A 411 16.14 -13.56 -8.53
CA GLU A 411 16.87 -12.33 -8.81
C GLU A 411 17.19 -12.26 -10.30
N TYR A 412 17.08 -11.06 -10.87
CA TYR A 412 17.47 -10.79 -12.24
C TYR A 412 17.97 -9.35 -12.41
N THR A 413 18.76 -9.12 -13.45
CA THR A 413 19.20 -7.78 -13.86
C THR A 413 18.33 -7.29 -15.01
N ALA A 414 17.85 -6.05 -14.90
CA ALA A 414 17.07 -5.37 -15.93
C ALA A 414 17.83 -4.16 -16.47
N THR A 415 17.93 -4.05 -17.79
CA THR A 415 18.47 -2.86 -18.45
C THR A 415 17.47 -1.72 -18.39
N LEU A 416 17.95 -0.53 -18.04
CA LEU A 416 17.15 0.69 -18.02
C LEU A 416 17.05 1.27 -19.43
N VAL A 417 15.85 1.75 -19.79
CA VAL A 417 15.61 2.53 -21.02
C VAL A 417 15.31 3.95 -20.60
N ASP A 418 16.16 4.91 -21.00
CA ASP A 418 16.10 6.31 -20.54
C ASP A 418 16.05 6.44 -19.00
N GLY A 419 16.82 5.58 -18.32
CA GLY A 419 16.86 5.51 -16.85
C GLY A 419 15.62 4.89 -16.20
N LYS A 420 14.69 4.32 -16.98
CA LYS A 420 13.41 3.78 -16.48
C LYS A 420 13.29 2.27 -16.68
N TYR A 421 12.51 1.64 -15.82
CA TYR A 421 12.08 0.25 -15.95
C TYR A 421 10.76 0.02 -15.21
N THR A 422 9.99 -0.98 -15.64
CA THR A 422 8.80 -1.45 -14.91
C THR A 422 9.07 -2.86 -14.43
N VAL A 423 9.16 -3.05 -13.11
CA VAL A 423 9.12 -4.39 -12.52
C VAL A 423 7.73 -4.95 -12.80
N PRO A 424 7.64 -6.05 -13.56
CA PRO A 424 6.36 -6.57 -13.97
C PRO A 424 5.67 -7.23 -12.79
N ALA A 425 4.34 -7.15 -12.77
CA ALA A 425 3.53 -7.58 -11.67
C ALA A 425 3.71 -9.05 -11.24
N GLU A 426 4.09 -9.96 -12.15
CA GLU A 426 4.42 -11.35 -11.82
C GLU A 426 5.67 -11.48 -10.94
N ASN A 427 6.54 -10.49 -10.94
CA ASN A 427 7.75 -10.43 -10.10
C ASN A 427 7.51 -9.64 -8.80
N VAL A 428 6.24 -9.38 -8.47
CA VAL A 428 5.79 -8.82 -7.18
C VAL A 428 4.96 -9.89 -6.47
N ASP A 429 5.57 -11.05 -6.28
CA ASP A 429 5.02 -12.28 -5.68
C ASP A 429 5.31 -12.41 -4.17
N GLY A 430 6.21 -11.59 -3.66
CA GLY A 430 6.60 -11.42 -2.27
C GLY A 430 7.23 -10.04 -2.09
N ASP A 431 8.03 -9.87 -1.05
CA ASP A 431 8.84 -8.67 -0.87
C ASP A 431 9.71 -8.43 -2.12
N VAL A 432 9.97 -7.16 -2.45
CA VAL A 432 10.76 -6.76 -3.61
C VAL A 432 11.89 -5.84 -3.16
N ARG A 433 13.12 -6.16 -3.57
CA ARG A 433 14.30 -5.32 -3.42
C ARG A 433 14.80 -4.88 -4.79
N ILE A 434 14.91 -3.58 -4.98
CA ILE A 434 15.47 -2.98 -6.19
C ILE A 434 16.81 -2.33 -5.85
N THR A 435 17.86 -2.75 -6.55
CA THR A 435 19.22 -2.20 -6.38
C THR A 435 19.69 -1.53 -7.66
N ALA A 436 20.26 -0.34 -7.56
CA ALA A 436 20.94 0.32 -8.68
C ALA A 436 22.38 0.66 -8.31
N ASN A 437 23.31 0.32 -9.19
CA ASN A 437 24.69 0.76 -9.11
C ASN A 437 24.87 1.93 -10.10
N PHE A 438 25.23 3.10 -9.58
CA PHE A 438 25.53 4.27 -10.40
C PHE A 438 27.02 4.29 -10.73
N GLU A 439 27.33 4.24 -12.02
CA GLU A 439 28.68 4.39 -12.55
C GLU A 439 29.11 5.85 -12.46
N ASP A 440 30.30 6.08 -11.91
CA ASP A 440 30.94 7.38 -11.85
C ASP A 440 31.60 7.71 -13.19
N ASN A 441 31.02 8.65 -13.94
CA ASN A 441 31.52 9.11 -15.23
C ASN A 441 32.30 10.41 -15.11
N GLY A 442 33.00 10.61 -13.98
CA GLY A 442 33.82 11.79 -13.73
C GLY A 442 33.12 12.85 -12.87
N SER A 443 32.22 12.44 -11.97
CA SER A 443 31.63 13.36 -10.99
C SER A 443 32.71 13.97 -10.12
N GLU A 444 32.62 15.26 -9.83
CA GLU A 444 33.48 15.89 -8.82
C GLU A 444 33.02 15.57 -7.39
N TYR A 445 31.74 15.22 -7.19
CA TYR A 445 31.18 14.92 -5.87
C TYR A 445 31.45 13.48 -5.46
N LYS A 446 32.05 13.32 -4.28
CA LYS A 446 32.32 12.02 -3.63
C LYS A 446 31.63 11.96 -2.28
N LEU A 447 31.13 10.78 -1.92
CA LEU A 447 30.50 10.55 -0.62
C LEU A 447 31.55 10.77 0.49
N VAL A 448 31.26 11.70 1.40
CA VAL A 448 32.15 12.03 2.55
C VAL A 448 31.52 11.71 3.90
N PHE A 449 30.20 11.53 3.93
CA PHE A 449 29.45 11.03 5.08
C PHE A 449 28.16 10.37 4.59
N GLY A 450 27.78 9.24 5.20
CA GLY A 450 26.53 8.56 4.95
C GLY A 450 26.07 7.86 6.22
N GLU A 451 24.81 8.03 6.55
CA GLU A 451 24.10 7.28 7.57
C GLU A 451 22.95 6.52 6.88
N GLU A 452 23.06 5.20 6.89
CA GLU A 452 22.09 4.28 6.26
C GLU A 452 21.10 3.71 7.29
N PHE A 453 21.29 4.01 8.59
CA PHE A 453 20.40 3.55 9.65
C PHE A 453 20.22 2.02 9.70
N ASP A 454 21.25 1.26 9.29
CA ASP A 454 21.29 -0.22 9.29
C ASP A 454 21.57 -0.84 10.69
N GLY A 455 21.31 -0.09 11.76
CA GLY A 455 21.41 -0.59 13.14
C GLY A 455 20.39 -1.70 13.42
N GLU A 456 20.59 -2.45 14.50
CA GLU A 456 19.61 -3.45 14.94
C GLU A 456 18.25 -2.82 15.24
N ASN A 457 17.15 -3.51 14.96
CA ASN A 457 15.81 -3.01 15.26
C ASN A 457 15.67 -2.70 16.77
N GLY A 458 15.13 -1.52 17.09
CA GLY A 458 15.02 -0.98 18.44
C GLY A 458 16.27 -0.27 18.96
N SER A 459 17.39 -0.31 18.23
CA SER A 459 18.61 0.42 18.61
C SER A 459 18.43 1.93 18.49
N GLN A 460 19.31 2.69 19.17
CA GLN A 460 19.32 4.15 19.13
C GLN A 460 20.21 4.64 17.97
N PRO A 461 19.98 5.86 17.45
CA PRO A 461 20.85 6.46 16.44
C PRO A 461 22.31 6.49 16.89
N ASP A 462 23.25 6.25 15.97
CA ASP A 462 24.67 6.13 16.33
C ASP A 462 25.17 7.43 17.00
N SER A 463 25.49 7.31 18.29
CA SER A 463 25.96 8.41 19.12
C SER A 463 27.25 9.07 18.60
N LYS A 464 28.01 8.41 17.72
CA LYS A 464 29.16 8.98 17.02
C LYS A 464 28.76 10.14 16.11
N TYR A 465 27.59 10.05 15.47
CA TYR A 465 27.12 11.04 14.50
C TYR A 465 26.00 11.90 15.05
N TRP A 466 25.17 11.36 15.94
CA TRP A 466 23.91 11.96 16.35
C TRP A 466 23.81 12.17 17.86
N SER A 467 23.20 13.28 18.26
CA SER A 467 22.75 13.57 19.62
C SER A 467 21.23 13.69 19.62
N ARG A 468 20.58 13.35 20.73
CA ARG A 468 19.17 13.69 20.96
C ARG A 468 19.05 15.19 21.18
N SER A 469 18.07 15.84 20.54
CA SER A 469 17.84 17.26 20.75
C SER A 469 17.27 17.54 22.14
N SER A 470 17.72 18.63 22.74
CA SER A 470 17.20 19.15 23.99
C SER A 470 15.77 19.67 23.86
N TRP A 471 15.05 19.69 24.98
CA TRP A 471 13.79 20.40 25.11
C TRP A 471 14.02 21.92 25.20
N GLU A 472 13.28 22.70 24.43
CA GLU A 472 13.29 24.17 24.46
C GLU A 472 11.92 24.75 24.01
N HIS A 473 11.73 26.06 24.10
CA HIS A 473 10.48 26.75 23.76
C HIS A 473 10.09 26.80 22.27
N PRO A 474 11.01 26.80 21.28
CA PRO A 474 10.62 26.80 19.87
C PRO A 474 9.66 25.66 19.54
N THR A 475 8.73 25.91 18.62
CA THR A 475 7.68 24.97 18.20
C THR A 475 8.25 23.55 18.02
N TRP A 476 9.32 23.38 17.25
CA TRP A 476 9.84 22.05 16.95
C TRP A 476 10.44 21.30 18.16
N LYS A 477 11.00 22.00 19.16
CA LYS A 477 11.66 21.42 20.36
C LYS A 477 10.74 21.19 21.55
N ARG A 478 9.57 21.84 21.62
CA ARG A 478 8.74 21.92 22.85
C ARG A 478 8.22 20.58 23.39
N PHE A 479 8.37 19.50 22.64
CA PHE A 479 8.02 18.14 23.06
C PHE A 479 9.18 17.15 22.94
N CYS A 480 10.41 17.57 22.62
CA CYS A 480 11.52 16.63 22.48
C CYS A 480 11.73 15.83 23.78
N ALA A 481 11.67 14.50 23.67
CA ALA A 481 11.81 13.62 24.82
C ALA A 481 13.20 13.71 25.45
N GLN A 482 13.26 13.86 26.77
CA GLN A 482 14.51 14.04 27.51
C GLN A 482 14.92 12.79 28.29
N THR A 483 14.00 11.88 28.59
CA THR A 483 14.28 10.65 29.34
C THR A 483 14.62 9.50 28.39
N GLU A 484 15.34 8.50 28.88
CA GLU A 484 15.66 7.31 28.09
C GLU A 484 14.38 6.57 27.63
N ALA A 485 13.36 6.52 28.49
CA ALA A 485 12.08 5.88 28.16
C ALA A 485 11.36 6.61 27.02
N GLY A 486 11.23 7.95 27.12
CA GLY A 486 10.64 8.76 26.06
C GLY A 486 11.44 8.68 24.76
N GLN A 487 12.78 8.73 24.82
CA GLN A 487 13.63 8.66 23.63
C GLN A 487 13.55 7.31 22.91
N LYS A 488 13.33 6.19 23.61
CA LYS A 488 13.09 4.88 23.00
C LYS A 488 11.76 4.80 22.23
N GLU A 489 10.77 5.57 22.66
CA GLU A 489 9.44 5.63 22.01
C GLU A 489 9.36 6.68 20.89
N THR A 490 10.26 7.66 20.89
CA THR A 490 10.23 8.78 19.95
C THR A 490 11.34 8.76 18.91
N GLY A 491 12.39 7.97 19.08
CA GLY A 491 13.17 7.56 17.92
C GLY A 491 14.04 6.32 18.11
N TRP A 492 14.11 5.50 17.08
CA TRP A 492 14.87 4.24 17.08
C TRP A 492 15.14 3.81 15.65
N ILE A 493 15.97 2.79 15.50
CA ILE A 493 16.19 2.14 14.22
C ILE A 493 15.18 1.00 14.04
N GLU A 494 14.50 0.93 12.91
CA GLU A 494 13.61 -0.18 12.55
C GLU A 494 13.62 -0.42 11.04
N ASP A 495 13.86 -1.66 10.65
CA ASP A 495 13.90 -2.12 9.26
C ASP A 495 14.84 -1.27 8.37
N GLY A 496 16.03 -0.96 8.90
CA GLY A 496 17.07 -0.17 8.23
C GLY A 496 16.74 1.32 8.14
N LYS A 497 15.94 1.86 9.07
CA LYS A 497 15.46 3.24 9.01
C LYS A 497 15.48 3.88 10.37
N LEU A 498 15.77 5.18 10.42
CA LEU A 498 15.47 5.99 11.59
C LEU A 498 13.99 6.33 11.60
N VAL A 499 13.28 5.85 12.61
CA VAL A 499 11.91 6.27 12.90
C VAL A 499 11.95 7.42 13.90
N LEU A 500 11.29 8.53 13.59
CA LEU A 500 11.05 9.64 14.53
C LEU A 500 9.55 9.82 14.70
N ARG A 501 9.11 9.85 15.96
CA ARG A 501 7.69 9.82 16.32
C ARG A 501 7.33 10.96 17.27
N CYS A 502 6.12 11.47 17.15
CA CYS A 502 5.47 12.31 18.14
C CYS A 502 4.14 11.67 18.58
N LEU A 503 3.94 11.54 19.89
CA LEU A 503 2.77 10.88 20.46
C LEU A 503 2.39 11.50 21.81
N LYS A 504 1.19 11.15 22.30
CA LYS A 504 0.74 11.54 23.63
C LYS A 504 1.73 11.07 24.71
N ASN A 505 2.06 11.95 25.64
CA ASN A 505 2.99 11.63 26.71
C ASN A 505 2.33 10.77 27.80
N THR A 506 2.83 9.54 27.96
CA THR A 506 2.44 8.60 29.03
C THR A 506 3.40 8.62 30.22
N HIS A 507 4.53 9.35 30.14
CA HIS A 507 5.60 9.38 31.13
C HIS A 507 5.51 10.63 32.01
N ASP A 508 5.37 10.44 33.34
CA ASP A 508 5.19 11.55 34.29
C ASP A 508 6.46 12.40 34.50
N ASN A 509 7.63 11.86 34.16
CA ASN A 509 8.93 12.52 34.30
C ASN A 509 9.39 13.25 33.02
N GLU A 510 8.63 13.18 31.94
CA GLU A 510 8.80 14.03 30.76
C GLU A 510 8.12 15.38 31.03
N VAL A 511 8.92 16.33 31.53
CA VAL A 511 8.47 17.62 32.04
C VAL A 511 9.18 18.78 31.34
N ASP A 512 8.53 19.94 31.31
CA ASP A 512 9.18 21.19 30.95
C ASP A 512 10.19 21.65 32.03
N LYS A 513 10.90 22.75 31.76
CA LYS A 513 11.86 23.34 32.71
C LYS A 513 11.25 23.77 34.07
N ASP A 514 9.95 23.99 34.12
CA ASP A 514 9.22 24.43 35.32
C ASP A 514 8.63 23.22 36.08
N GLY A 515 8.87 22.00 35.60
CA GLY A 515 8.43 20.74 36.20
C GLY A 515 7.02 20.31 35.81
N ASN A 516 6.38 20.98 34.84
CA ASN A 516 5.06 20.58 34.38
C ASN A 516 5.17 19.46 33.35
N LYS A 517 4.32 18.43 33.49
CA LYS A 517 4.26 17.32 32.55
C LYS A 517 3.95 17.81 31.13
N LEU A 518 4.77 17.38 30.17
CA LEU A 518 4.52 17.64 28.76
C LEU A 518 3.28 16.88 28.29
N GLN A 519 2.43 17.48 27.46
CA GLN A 519 1.24 16.80 26.92
C GLN A 519 1.58 15.74 25.85
N MET A 520 2.71 15.93 25.16
CA MET A 520 3.22 15.04 24.12
C MET A 520 4.73 14.89 24.27
N ILE A 521 5.28 13.84 23.68
CA ILE A 521 6.71 13.64 23.50
C ILE A 521 7.02 13.40 22.04
N SER A 522 8.16 13.89 21.58
CA SER A 522 8.59 13.86 20.19
C SER A 522 10.06 13.51 20.02
N GLY A 523 10.41 13.06 18.81
CA GLY A 523 11.74 12.62 18.44
C GLY A 523 12.46 13.65 17.57
N ALA A 524 13.69 13.98 17.96
CA ALA A 524 14.60 14.79 17.16
C ALA A 524 16.04 14.37 17.42
N ILE A 525 16.85 14.35 16.38
CA ILE A 525 18.30 14.17 16.46
C ILE A 525 19.05 15.24 15.69
N GLU A 526 20.25 15.55 16.16
CA GLU A 526 21.12 16.57 15.59
C GLU A 526 22.57 16.09 15.51
N SER A 527 23.27 16.45 14.44
CA SER A 527 24.69 16.10 14.26
C SER A 527 25.65 17.17 14.80
N SER A 528 25.14 18.10 15.62
CA SER A 528 25.87 19.23 16.19
C SER A 528 27.19 18.80 16.84
N ASN A 529 28.27 19.47 16.48
CA ASN A 529 29.65 19.18 16.90
C ASN A 529 30.19 17.78 16.56
N LYS A 530 29.45 16.96 15.80
CA LYS A 530 29.83 15.60 15.39
C LYS A 530 30.05 15.51 13.89
N VAL A 531 29.01 15.76 13.11
CA VAL A 531 29.06 15.83 11.64
C VAL A 531 28.62 17.21 11.20
N LYS A 532 29.55 17.93 10.58
CA LYS A 532 29.34 19.28 10.06
C LYS A 532 30.16 19.47 8.80
N PHE A 533 29.66 20.27 7.89
CA PHE A 533 30.30 20.51 6.61
C PHE A 533 30.00 21.92 6.12
N THR A 534 30.88 22.43 5.27
CA THR A 534 30.66 23.65 4.50
C THR A 534 30.69 23.28 3.02
N TYR A 535 29.65 23.64 2.29
CA TYR A 535 29.46 23.31 0.88
C TYR A 535 29.37 21.80 0.60
N GLY A 536 28.90 21.45 -0.59
CA GLY A 536 28.67 20.07 -0.99
C GLY A 536 27.22 19.82 -1.37
N LYS A 537 26.89 18.55 -1.60
CA LYS A 537 25.53 18.09 -1.80
C LYS A 537 25.09 17.21 -0.64
N VAL A 538 23.92 17.47 -0.08
CA VAL A 538 23.30 16.64 0.95
C VAL A 538 21.96 16.13 0.47
N GLU A 539 21.69 14.85 0.67
CA GLU A 539 20.43 14.21 0.32
C GLU A 539 19.93 13.35 1.47
N GLY A 540 18.62 13.31 1.66
CA GLY A 540 17.95 12.42 2.59
C GLY A 540 16.75 11.75 1.92
N ARG A 541 16.64 10.42 2.04
CA ARG A 541 15.45 9.69 1.62
C ARG A 541 14.54 9.48 2.82
N LEU A 542 13.33 10.01 2.76
CA LEU A 542 12.42 10.03 3.90
C LEU A 542 10.95 9.93 3.47
N MET A 543 10.10 9.53 4.42
CA MET A 543 8.65 9.40 4.27
C MET A 543 7.97 9.93 5.52
N THR A 544 6.82 10.61 5.37
CA THR A 544 5.96 11.00 6.49
C THR A 544 4.50 10.69 6.22
N ILE A 545 3.74 10.37 7.26
CA ILE A 545 2.29 10.14 7.19
C ILE A 545 1.58 11.47 7.43
N GLY A 546 0.74 11.90 6.47
CA GLY A 546 0.00 13.15 6.55
C GLY A 546 -1.10 13.14 7.62
N HIS A 547 -1.12 14.16 8.48
CA HIS A 547 -2.22 14.40 9.43
C HIS A 547 -2.29 15.88 9.80
N ALA A 548 -3.45 16.38 10.23
CA ALA A 548 -3.52 17.73 10.78
C ALA A 548 -2.57 17.88 11.98
N GLY A 549 -1.81 18.98 12.02
CA GLY A 549 -0.82 19.27 13.05
C GLY A 549 0.56 18.67 12.80
N ASN A 550 0.78 17.94 11.70
CA ASN A 550 2.10 17.41 11.36
C ASN A 550 3.11 18.54 11.12
N PHE A 551 4.32 18.42 11.68
CA PHE A 551 5.43 19.35 11.44
C PHE A 551 6.82 18.65 11.52
N PRO A 552 7.10 17.65 10.66
CA PRO A 552 8.44 17.09 10.52
C PRO A 552 9.34 17.96 9.63
N ALA A 553 10.66 17.84 9.83
CA ALA A 553 11.65 18.57 9.05
C ALA A 553 12.98 17.82 8.88
N PHE A 554 13.64 18.15 7.76
CA PHE A 554 15.03 17.82 7.45
C PHE A 554 15.75 19.12 7.10
N TRP A 555 16.69 19.52 7.94
CA TRP A 555 17.18 20.89 7.91
C TRP A 555 18.56 21.02 8.55
N MET A 556 19.11 22.22 8.50
CA MET A 556 20.49 22.51 8.89
C MET A 556 20.60 23.81 9.67
N MET A 557 21.47 23.79 10.69
CA MET A 557 21.80 24.95 11.52
C MET A 557 23.33 25.17 11.57
N PRO A 558 23.81 26.40 11.75
CA PRO A 558 25.23 26.69 11.81
C PRO A 558 25.83 26.08 13.08
N ASN A 559 26.99 25.42 12.95
CA ASN A 559 27.65 24.80 14.11
C ASN A 559 28.15 25.84 15.12
N ASN A 560 28.40 27.07 14.67
CA ASN A 560 28.79 28.20 15.50
C ASN A 560 27.98 29.43 15.11
N SER A 561 27.65 30.30 16.06
CA SER A 561 26.95 31.56 15.79
C SER A 561 27.91 32.69 15.37
N VAL A 562 28.66 32.52 14.27
CA VAL A 562 29.72 33.46 13.84
C VAL A 562 29.21 34.88 13.60
N TYR A 563 27.97 35.02 13.13
CA TYR A 563 27.35 36.31 12.81
C TYR A 563 26.31 36.78 13.85
N GLY A 564 26.22 36.07 14.98
CA GLY A 564 25.22 36.30 16.03
C GLY A 564 24.20 35.16 16.12
N GLY A 565 23.33 35.23 17.13
CA GLY A 565 22.26 34.24 17.35
C GLY A 565 21.28 34.15 16.18
N TRP A 566 20.36 33.19 16.23
CA TRP A 566 19.34 33.04 15.17
C TRP A 566 18.54 34.36 14.97
N PRO A 567 18.24 34.78 13.73
CA PRO A 567 18.52 34.13 12.44
C PRO A 567 19.85 34.59 11.79
N TYR A 568 20.75 35.27 12.51
CA TYR A 568 21.86 36.01 11.93
C TYR A 568 22.93 35.10 11.32
N SER A 569 23.16 33.92 11.90
CA SER A 569 24.11 32.93 11.39
C SER A 569 23.51 31.94 10.39
N GLY A 570 22.24 32.12 10.02
CA GLY A 570 21.56 31.29 9.01
C GLY A 570 20.82 30.08 9.58
N GLU A 571 19.91 29.57 8.75
CA GLU A 571 19.18 28.30 8.86
C GLU A 571 18.84 27.88 7.43
N ILE A 572 18.93 26.58 7.12
CA ILE A 572 18.61 26.04 5.81
C ILE A 572 17.67 24.85 5.99
N ASP A 573 16.42 25.03 5.59
CA ASP A 573 15.40 23.99 5.62
C ASP A 573 15.41 23.26 4.27
N ILE A 574 15.95 22.04 4.26
CA ILE A 574 15.98 21.20 3.06
C ILE A 574 14.56 20.72 2.75
N TRP A 575 13.79 20.39 3.78
CA TRP A 575 12.41 19.98 3.67
C TRP A 575 11.65 20.24 4.97
N GLU A 576 10.47 20.85 4.85
CA GLU A 576 9.44 20.89 5.88
C GLU A 576 8.09 20.42 5.30
N GLN A 577 7.35 19.65 6.09
CA GLN A 577 5.97 19.25 5.79
C GLN A 577 5.00 19.84 6.81
N ILE A 578 3.89 20.38 6.32
CA ILE A 578 2.85 21.01 7.13
C ILE A 578 1.54 20.24 6.99
N ASP A 579 0.97 19.87 8.14
CA ASP A 579 -0.29 19.15 8.25
C ASP A 579 -0.33 17.90 7.32
N ALA A 580 -1.47 17.70 6.64
CA ALA A 580 -1.66 16.69 5.61
C ALA A 580 -1.57 17.29 4.19
N GLN A 581 -0.83 18.39 4.02
CA GLN A 581 -0.66 19.02 2.72
C GLN A 581 0.30 18.19 1.85
N THR A 582 0.10 18.16 0.53
CA THR A 582 1.11 17.59 -0.39
C THR A 582 2.17 18.61 -0.78
N GLN A 583 1.99 19.87 -0.40
CA GLN A 583 3.00 20.91 -0.56
C GLN A 583 4.10 20.72 0.49
N THR A 584 5.36 20.75 0.05
CA THR A 584 6.54 20.80 0.91
C THR A 584 7.23 22.14 0.76
N HIS A 585 7.96 22.56 1.79
CA HIS A 585 8.64 23.85 1.84
C HIS A 585 10.16 23.68 1.90
N HIS A 586 10.85 24.58 1.21
CA HIS A 586 12.30 24.68 1.13
C HIS A 586 12.68 26.12 1.47
N THR A 587 13.19 26.36 2.67
CA THR A 587 13.28 27.72 3.24
C THR A 587 14.70 28.04 3.70
N ILE A 588 15.04 29.33 3.66
CA ILE A 588 16.18 29.87 4.38
C ILE A 588 15.72 30.92 5.40
N HIS A 589 16.40 30.97 6.55
CA HIS A 589 16.26 32.07 7.50
C HIS A 589 17.58 32.79 7.68
N THR A 590 17.57 34.10 7.45
CA THR A 590 18.74 34.97 7.60
C THR A 590 18.31 36.32 8.15
N LYS A 591 19.25 37.13 8.66
CA LYS A 591 18.95 38.52 9.01
C LYS A 591 18.37 39.32 7.83
N TRP A 592 18.69 38.97 6.59
CA TRP A 592 18.14 39.65 5.41
C TRP A 592 16.72 39.22 5.06
N ALA A 593 16.40 37.94 5.24
CA ALA A 593 15.19 37.34 4.68
C ALA A 593 14.20 36.78 5.72
N ASN A 594 14.47 36.89 7.02
CA ASN A 594 13.51 36.45 8.05
C ASN A 594 12.18 37.22 7.99
N GLY A 595 11.15 36.78 8.72
CA GLY A 595 9.85 37.45 8.73
C GLY A 595 9.58 38.18 10.04
N THR A 596 9.63 39.51 10.04
CA THR A 596 8.88 40.33 11.01
C THR A 596 7.93 41.26 10.27
N GLY A 597 6.77 41.53 10.86
CA GLY A 597 5.70 42.36 10.26
C GLY A 597 6.08 43.82 9.98
N ASP A 598 7.27 44.27 10.41
CA ASP A 598 7.79 45.63 10.21
C ASP A 598 9.01 45.71 9.28
N GLY A 599 9.58 44.57 8.84
CA GLY A 599 10.75 44.51 7.95
C GLY A 599 12.03 45.14 8.49
N ALA A 600 12.03 45.65 9.73
CA ALA A 600 13.15 46.38 10.33
C ALA A 600 14.32 45.44 10.67
N GLU A 601 14.01 44.24 11.18
CA GLU A 601 15.00 43.18 11.40
C GLU A 601 15.59 42.66 10.09
N CYS A 602 14.86 42.84 8.98
CA CYS A 602 15.20 42.37 7.64
C CYS A 602 15.96 43.40 6.80
N MET A 603 16.42 44.50 7.42
CA MET A 603 17.05 45.64 6.75
C MET A 603 16.22 46.22 5.59
N GLY A 604 14.89 46.10 5.68
CA GLY A 604 13.96 46.51 4.61
C GLY A 604 13.97 45.61 3.37
N GLN A 605 14.52 44.40 3.44
CA GLN A 605 14.72 43.47 2.31
C GLN A 605 14.08 42.09 2.55
N GLY A 606 13.10 42.03 3.46
CA GLY A 606 12.37 40.79 3.78
C GLY A 606 11.87 40.11 2.51
N ASN A 607 12.27 38.84 2.34
CA ASN A 607 11.88 38.01 1.21
C ASN A 607 12.30 38.53 -0.20
N ASN A 608 13.37 39.34 -0.28
CA ASN A 608 13.97 39.77 -1.55
C ASN A 608 15.50 39.52 -1.58
N PRO A 609 16.01 38.44 -2.20
CA PRO A 609 15.27 37.50 -3.04
C PRO A 609 14.35 36.59 -2.23
N LYS A 610 13.39 35.97 -2.93
CA LYS A 610 12.43 35.05 -2.33
C LYS A 610 13.18 33.98 -1.53
N LYS A 611 12.81 33.75 -0.28
CA LYS A 611 13.51 32.82 0.63
C LYS A 611 12.92 31.41 0.70
N THR A 612 11.71 31.22 0.17
CA THR A 612 11.01 29.93 0.22
C THR A 612 10.60 29.47 -1.16
N GLY A 613 10.99 28.24 -1.51
CA GLY A 613 10.45 27.46 -2.60
C GLY A 613 9.42 26.45 -2.09
N ASN A 614 8.47 26.08 -2.95
CA ASN A 614 7.50 25.05 -2.66
C ASN A 614 7.57 23.99 -3.75
N SER A 615 7.39 22.73 -3.38
CA SER A 615 7.23 21.62 -4.31
C SER A 615 6.09 20.70 -3.86
N THR A 616 5.73 19.70 -4.67
CA THR A 616 4.66 18.75 -4.35
C THR A 616 5.25 17.36 -4.17
N ALA A 617 5.02 16.75 -3.00
CA ALA A 617 5.38 15.38 -2.67
C ALA A 617 4.13 14.62 -2.18
N THR A 618 4.05 13.35 -2.49
CA THR A 618 2.98 12.47 -2.00
C THR A 618 3.28 12.04 -0.57
N LEU A 619 2.24 12.02 0.29
CA LEU A 619 2.38 11.59 1.68
C LEU A 619 2.29 10.06 1.77
N GLY A 620 2.97 9.45 2.73
CA GLY A 620 3.04 7.99 2.87
C GLY A 620 3.93 7.29 1.82
N GLU A 621 4.72 8.06 1.07
CA GLU A 621 5.71 7.55 0.13
C GLU A 621 7.10 8.12 0.47
N TYR A 622 8.15 7.35 0.17
CA TYR A 622 9.53 7.80 0.27
C TYR A 622 9.90 8.69 -0.91
N HIS A 623 10.47 9.84 -0.59
CA HIS A 623 11.02 10.81 -1.52
C HIS A 623 12.49 11.10 -1.17
N VAL A 624 13.27 11.57 -2.14
CA VAL A 624 14.63 12.08 -1.90
C VAL A 624 14.61 13.61 -1.92
N PHE A 625 14.85 14.21 -0.77
CA PHE A 625 15.03 15.66 -0.65
C PHE A 625 16.51 15.98 -0.58
N GLY A 626 16.96 16.94 -1.40
CA GLY A 626 18.36 17.28 -1.53
C GLY A 626 18.64 18.77 -1.57
N LEU A 627 19.86 19.13 -1.23
CA LEU A 627 20.41 20.48 -1.33
C LEU A 627 21.83 20.38 -1.90
N GLU A 628 22.07 21.07 -3.01
CA GLU A 628 23.41 21.42 -3.46
C GLU A 628 23.77 22.82 -2.94
N TRP A 629 24.90 22.91 -2.24
CA TRP A 629 25.37 24.11 -1.58
C TRP A 629 26.77 24.45 -2.07
N THR A 630 26.89 25.58 -2.73
CA THR A 630 28.15 26.16 -3.21
C THR A 630 28.42 27.48 -2.50
N GLU A 631 29.56 28.11 -2.79
CA GLU A 631 29.92 29.42 -2.20
C GLU A 631 28.88 30.51 -2.49
N ASP A 632 28.19 30.44 -3.63
CA ASP A 632 27.32 31.51 -4.11
C ASP A 632 25.87 31.06 -4.41
N LEU A 633 25.57 29.76 -4.30
CA LEU A 633 24.26 29.21 -4.66
C LEU A 633 23.86 28.03 -3.77
N LEU A 634 22.62 28.07 -3.31
CA LEU A 634 21.88 26.94 -2.72
C LEU A 634 20.84 26.47 -3.74
N THR A 635 20.78 25.18 -4.03
CA THR A 635 19.82 24.58 -4.97
C THR A 635 19.15 23.38 -4.35
N TRP A 636 17.83 23.37 -4.26
CA TRP A 636 17.04 22.28 -3.68
C TRP A 636 16.54 21.34 -4.75
N TYR A 637 16.48 20.05 -4.40
CA TYR A 637 16.02 18.97 -5.24
C TYR A 637 14.95 18.16 -4.54
N LEU A 638 13.95 17.73 -5.31
CA LEU A 638 13.00 16.68 -4.94
C LEU A 638 13.06 15.59 -6.00
N ASP A 639 13.39 14.37 -5.59
CA ASP A 639 13.54 13.20 -6.45
C ASP A 639 14.48 13.47 -7.63
N GLY A 640 15.54 14.25 -7.39
CA GLY A 640 16.54 14.71 -8.35
C GLY A 640 16.08 15.77 -9.35
N LYS A 641 14.85 16.28 -9.24
CA LYS A 641 14.43 17.50 -9.96
C LYS A 641 14.75 18.73 -9.13
N GLN A 642 15.41 19.72 -9.72
CA GLN A 642 15.56 21.03 -9.10
C GLN A 642 14.19 21.68 -8.88
N VAL A 643 13.90 22.10 -7.65
CA VAL A 643 12.62 22.71 -7.26
C VAL A 643 12.74 24.15 -6.77
N PHE A 644 13.91 24.54 -6.28
CA PHE A 644 14.16 25.88 -5.78
C PHE A 644 15.65 26.23 -5.79
N SER A 645 15.98 27.52 -5.78
CA SER A 645 17.35 27.98 -5.54
C SER A 645 17.38 29.36 -4.88
N TYR A 646 18.46 29.62 -4.15
CA TYR A 646 18.73 30.89 -3.47
C TYR A 646 20.19 31.30 -3.69
N ALA A 647 20.40 32.47 -4.28
CA ALA A 647 21.72 32.94 -4.71
C ALA A 647 22.27 34.07 -3.82
N ARG A 648 23.59 34.11 -3.69
CA ARG A 648 24.32 35.22 -3.08
C ARG A 648 24.19 36.46 -3.95
N LYS A 649 23.87 37.60 -3.36
CA LYS A 649 23.80 38.88 -4.08
C LYS A 649 25.21 39.40 -4.36
N THR A 650 25.48 39.72 -5.62
CA THR A 650 26.79 40.24 -6.08
C THR A 650 26.85 41.77 -6.16
N ASP A 651 25.70 42.45 -6.02
CA ASP A 651 25.55 43.91 -6.05
C ASP A 651 25.69 44.57 -4.66
N LEU A 652 25.88 43.77 -3.60
CA LEU A 652 26.10 44.28 -2.24
C LEU A 652 27.60 44.56 -2.03
N THR A 653 27.92 45.76 -1.56
CA THR A 653 29.31 46.20 -1.26
C THR A 653 29.58 46.39 0.23
N ASP A 654 28.54 46.42 1.05
CA ASP A 654 28.65 46.53 2.50
C ASP A 654 28.76 45.13 3.12
N GLU A 655 29.86 44.87 3.82
CA GLU A 655 30.16 43.59 4.48
C GLU A 655 29.06 43.10 5.44
N ASN A 656 28.43 44.02 6.18
CA ASN A 656 27.35 43.63 7.10
C ASN A 656 26.09 43.21 6.33
N LYS A 657 25.83 43.86 5.19
CA LYS A 657 24.73 43.47 4.30
C LYS A 657 24.99 42.14 3.60
N ILE A 658 26.23 41.91 3.16
CA ILE A 658 26.65 40.63 2.56
C ILE A 658 26.43 39.50 3.57
N LYS A 659 26.96 39.63 4.80
CA LYS A 659 26.81 38.60 5.86
C LYS A 659 25.37 38.38 6.29
N ALA A 660 24.57 39.45 6.35
CA ALA A 660 23.16 39.33 6.66
C ALA A 660 22.37 38.60 5.57
N GLN A 661 22.76 38.74 4.30
CA GLN A 661 22.12 38.07 3.16
C GLN A 661 22.60 36.63 2.98
N TRP A 662 23.89 36.41 3.18
CA TRP A 662 24.56 35.14 2.91
C TRP A 662 25.44 34.70 4.08
N PRO A 663 24.83 34.25 5.20
CA PRO A 663 25.57 33.68 6.33
C PRO A 663 25.99 32.20 6.11
N PHE A 664 25.95 31.72 4.86
CA PHE A 664 26.13 30.32 4.45
C PHE A 664 27.58 30.04 3.99
N ASP A 665 28.55 30.66 4.64
CA ASP A 665 29.99 30.53 4.38
C ASP A 665 30.75 29.90 5.58
N GLN A 666 30.01 29.17 6.42
CA GLN A 666 30.49 28.53 7.65
C GLN A 666 29.94 27.09 7.78
N PRO A 667 30.48 26.23 8.65
CA PRO A 667 29.98 24.86 8.78
C PRO A 667 28.58 24.77 9.39
N PHE A 668 27.73 23.94 8.79
CA PHE A 668 26.39 23.61 9.30
C PHE A 668 26.32 22.14 9.71
N TYR A 669 25.44 21.82 10.66
CA TYR A 669 25.09 20.46 11.09
C TYR A 669 23.65 20.15 10.71
N LEU A 670 23.32 18.85 10.66
CA LEU A 670 22.02 18.34 10.24
C LEU A 670 21.08 18.16 11.44
N ILE A 671 19.79 18.39 11.23
CA ILE A 671 18.72 18.11 12.17
C ILE A 671 17.62 17.31 11.46
N LEU A 672 17.17 16.24 12.11
CA LEU A 672 16.09 15.37 11.66
C LEU A 672 15.06 15.32 12.79
N ASN A 673 13.81 15.68 12.52
CA ASN A 673 12.77 15.65 13.54
C ASN A 673 11.38 15.28 13.02
N GLN A 674 10.58 14.71 13.92
CA GLN A 674 9.14 14.69 13.84
C GLN A 674 8.61 15.61 14.96
N SER A 675 8.06 16.77 14.58
CA SER A 675 7.36 17.63 15.54
C SER A 675 5.90 17.82 15.13
N VAL A 676 5.20 18.68 15.88
CA VAL A 676 3.80 19.00 15.64
C VAL A 676 3.54 20.50 15.75
N GLY A 677 2.56 21.03 15.03
CA GLY A 677 2.22 22.45 14.99
C GLY A 677 1.64 22.99 16.31
N ASN A 678 1.67 24.30 16.49
CA ASN A 678 1.12 24.99 17.66
C ASN A 678 -0.15 25.80 17.33
N GLY A 679 -0.68 25.67 16.11
CA GLY A 679 -1.83 26.42 15.61
C GLY A 679 -1.50 27.66 14.79
N ASN A 680 -0.22 28.04 14.65
CA ASN A 680 0.19 29.19 13.83
C ASN A 680 0.58 28.82 12.39
N TRP A 681 1.55 27.91 12.23
CA TRP A 681 2.06 27.48 10.92
C TRP A 681 1.42 26.16 10.50
N ALA A 682 1.65 25.10 11.28
CA ALA A 682 0.84 23.89 11.28
C ALA A 682 -0.26 23.98 12.35
N ALA A 683 -1.35 23.23 12.16
CA ALA A 683 -2.44 23.14 13.12
C ALA A 683 -1.95 22.67 14.52
N ALA A 684 -2.75 22.90 15.56
CA ALA A 684 -2.47 22.33 16.87
C ALA A 684 -2.44 20.80 16.82
N PRO A 685 -1.69 20.11 17.69
CA PRO A 685 -1.58 18.66 17.61
C PRO A 685 -2.89 17.97 17.99
N ASP A 686 -3.18 16.85 17.33
CA ASP A 686 -4.17 15.88 17.78
C ASP A 686 -3.53 14.94 18.81
N LEU A 687 -4.01 15.02 20.05
CA LEU A 687 -3.49 14.23 21.17
C LEU A 687 -3.87 12.75 21.11
N ASN A 688 -4.74 12.34 20.17
CA ASN A 688 -5.12 10.95 19.96
C ASN A 688 -4.46 10.33 18.72
N PHE A 689 -3.60 11.08 18.05
CA PHE A 689 -2.87 10.62 16.87
C PHE A 689 -1.38 10.42 17.17
N THR A 690 -0.78 9.44 16.50
CA THR A 690 0.67 9.19 16.52
C THR A 690 1.25 9.65 15.19
N TYR A 691 2.11 10.65 15.24
CA TYR A 691 2.79 11.20 14.06
C TYR A 691 4.14 10.51 13.87
N GLU A 692 4.49 10.17 12.64
CA GLU A 692 5.72 9.46 12.34
C GLU A 692 6.35 9.91 11.02
N THR A 693 7.67 10.10 11.06
CA THR A 693 8.52 10.32 9.89
C THR A 693 9.68 9.31 9.93
N LYS A 694 9.91 8.65 8.82
CA LYS A 694 10.98 7.65 8.66
C LYS A 694 12.05 8.18 7.73
N PHE A 695 13.30 8.06 8.12
CA PHE A 695 14.47 8.37 7.29
C PHE A 695 15.16 7.05 6.93
N ASP A 696 15.24 6.76 5.64
CA ASP A 696 15.91 5.60 5.10
C ASP A 696 17.43 5.79 5.09
N TRP A 697 17.89 6.97 4.66
CA TRP A 697 19.30 7.34 4.74
C TRP A 697 19.48 8.86 4.64
N VAL A 698 20.64 9.34 5.11
CA VAL A 698 21.13 10.71 4.90
C VAL A 698 22.59 10.67 4.45
N ARG A 699 22.91 11.36 3.35
CA ARG A 699 24.23 11.30 2.70
C ARG A 699 24.72 12.70 2.34
N VAL A 700 26.02 12.93 2.52
CA VAL A 700 26.72 14.17 2.20
C VAL A 700 27.87 13.86 1.25
N TYR A 701 27.96 14.64 0.19
CA TYR A 701 28.94 14.54 -0.87
C TYR A 701 29.68 15.87 -1.03
N GLN A 702 30.99 15.82 -1.25
CA GLN A 702 31.81 17.02 -1.47
C GLN A 702 32.79 16.79 -2.60
N THR A 703 33.23 17.87 -3.25
CA THR A 703 34.39 17.85 -4.13
C THR A 703 35.69 17.80 -3.33
N ASP A 704 36.78 17.36 -3.96
CA ASP A 704 38.12 17.34 -3.33
C ASP A 704 38.53 18.69 -2.74
N LYS A 705 38.11 19.80 -3.37
CA LYS A 705 38.40 21.17 -2.91
C LYS A 705 37.55 21.58 -1.70
N GLN A 706 36.37 21.01 -1.55
CA GLN A 706 35.41 21.32 -0.48
C GLN A 706 35.56 20.45 0.75
N ALA A 707 36.25 19.31 0.65
CA ALA A 707 36.46 18.33 1.72
C ALA A 707 37.09 19.00 2.97
N THR A 708 36.22 19.54 3.81
CA THR A 708 36.56 20.34 4.99
C THR A 708 36.05 19.59 6.23
N GLY A 709 36.62 18.41 6.47
CA GLY A 709 36.62 17.84 7.81
C GLY A 709 35.38 17.07 8.26
N THR A 710 34.92 16.07 7.49
CA THR A 710 34.27 14.88 8.10
C THR A 710 35.28 14.00 8.86
N ASN A 711 36.56 14.38 8.89
CA ASN A 711 37.59 13.82 9.77
C ASN A 711 37.48 14.36 11.20
N SER A 712 36.43 13.92 11.91
CA SER A 712 36.56 13.63 13.34
C SER A 712 36.54 12.11 13.58
N ALA A 713 37.24 11.35 12.73
CA ALA A 713 37.92 10.17 13.23
C ALA A 713 39.05 10.69 14.12
N THR A 714 38.89 10.52 15.43
CA THR A 714 39.95 10.76 16.41
C THR A 714 41.26 10.21 15.89
N LYS A 715 42.28 11.07 15.95
CA LYS A 715 43.69 10.90 15.56
C LYS A 715 44.39 9.77 16.33
N ALA A 716 43.83 8.56 16.29
CA ALA A 716 44.24 7.40 17.08
C ALA A 716 44.09 6.05 16.35
N SER A 717 43.45 5.94 15.18
CA SER A 717 43.67 4.75 14.34
C SER A 717 44.89 4.99 13.44
N ALA A 718 45.90 4.12 13.55
CA ALA A 718 47.07 4.16 12.68
C ALA A 718 46.75 3.71 11.25
N LEU A 719 45.49 3.34 10.98
CA LEU A 719 44.97 2.74 9.77
C LEU A 719 43.52 3.19 9.55
N ASP A 720 43.25 3.72 8.36
CA ASP A 720 41.94 3.90 7.74
C ASP A 720 41.81 2.94 6.55
N TYR A 721 40.56 2.71 6.11
CA TYR A 721 40.29 1.96 4.89
C TYR A 721 39.06 2.47 4.14
N TYR A 722 39.11 2.43 2.82
CA TYR A 722 38.02 2.78 1.91
C TYR A 722 37.70 1.59 1.05
N VAL A 723 36.42 1.43 0.71
CA VAL A 723 35.95 0.24 0.02
C VAL A 723 35.25 0.66 -1.25
N THR A 724 35.67 0.07 -2.36
CA THR A 724 35.06 0.25 -3.68
C THR A 724 34.77 -1.14 -4.25
N PRO A 725 33.93 -1.28 -5.28
CA PRO A 725 33.66 -2.59 -5.88
C PRO A 725 34.95 -3.34 -6.20
N GLY A 726 35.08 -4.54 -5.65
CA GLY A 726 36.27 -5.39 -5.79
C GLY A 726 37.59 -4.86 -5.21
N ASN A 727 37.59 -3.85 -4.34
CA ASN A 727 38.83 -3.28 -3.79
C ASN A 727 38.68 -2.71 -2.37
N ILE A 728 39.72 -2.88 -1.56
CA ILE A 728 39.90 -2.23 -0.26
C ILE A 728 41.17 -1.38 -0.34
N ARG A 729 41.04 -0.06 -0.25
CA ARG A 729 42.15 0.87 -0.10
C ARG A 729 42.50 1.05 1.37
N LEU A 730 43.71 0.70 1.76
CA LEU A 730 44.27 0.92 3.09
C LEU A 730 45.05 2.23 3.13
N VAL A 731 44.89 3.01 4.20
CA VAL A 731 45.60 4.28 4.41
C VAL A 731 46.21 4.28 5.82
N ALA A 732 47.54 4.27 5.92
CA ALA A 732 48.23 4.21 7.20
C ALA A 732 49.29 5.32 7.32
N ALA A 733 49.12 6.23 8.28
CA ALA A 733 50.05 7.36 8.49
C ALA A 733 51.43 6.91 9.01
N GLN A 734 51.51 5.74 9.62
CA GLN A 734 52.72 5.08 10.11
C GLN A 734 52.67 3.59 9.78
N ALA A 735 53.84 2.93 9.73
CA ALA A 735 53.91 1.49 9.45
C ALA A 735 53.04 0.69 10.43
N THR A 736 51.92 0.16 9.93
CA THR A 736 50.88 -0.50 10.71
C THR A 736 50.65 -1.90 10.18
N LYS A 737 50.61 -2.89 11.08
CA LYS A 737 50.26 -4.26 10.69
C LYS A 737 48.78 -4.32 10.32
N VAL A 738 48.49 -4.77 9.11
CA VAL A 738 47.12 -4.96 8.62
C VAL A 738 46.90 -6.43 8.33
N GLN A 739 45.79 -6.99 8.81
CA GLN A 739 45.31 -8.33 8.51
C GLN A 739 43.86 -8.25 8.02
N ILE A 740 43.59 -8.85 6.87
CA ILE A 740 42.26 -8.92 6.27
C ILE A 740 41.88 -10.39 6.16
N PHE A 741 40.73 -10.75 6.73
CA PHE A 741 40.16 -12.08 6.63
C PHE A 741 38.91 -12.06 5.76
N ASP A 742 38.59 -13.16 5.08
CA ASP A 742 37.24 -13.36 4.56
C ASP A 742 36.31 -13.96 5.63
N LEU A 743 35.02 -14.13 5.30
CA LEU A 743 34.03 -14.72 6.20
C LEU A 743 34.34 -16.16 6.63
N GLN A 744 35.18 -16.88 5.88
CA GLN A 744 35.60 -18.25 6.25
C GLN A 744 36.83 -18.23 7.18
N GLY A 745 37.30 -17.05 7.60
CA GLY A 745 38.46 -16.87 8.47
C GLY A 745 39.80 -17.04 7.75
N ARG A 746 39.82 -17.07 6.41
CA ARG A 746 41.07 -17.19 5.63
C ARG A 746 41.72 -15.82 5.53
N VAL A 747 43.04 -15.78 5.68
CA VAL A 747 43.81 -14.53 5.53
C VAL A 747 43.92 -14.18 4.04
N VAL A 748 43.30 -13.06 3.66
CA VAL A 748 43.29 -12.50 2.30
C VAL A 748 44.43 -11.52 2.11
N PHE A 749 44.86 -10.86 3.19
CA PHE A 749 46.01 -9.97 3.21
C PHE A 749 46.60 -9.87 4.62
N ALA A 750 47.93 -9.92 4.74
CA ALA A 750 48.62 -9.70 6.02
C ALA A 750 50.02 -9.10 5.79
N ASP A 751 50.20 -7.81 6.07
CA ASP A 751 51.46 -7.11 5.83
C ASP A 751 51.59 -5.84 6.70
N MET A 752 52.77 -5.23 6.72
CA MET A 752 52.95 -3.86 7.23
C MET A 752 52.59 -2.85 6.13
N VAL A 753 51.72 -1.90 6.44
CA VAL A 753 51.28 -0.84 5.51
C VAL A 753 51.68 0.52 6.07
N GLN A 754 52.32 1.34 5.24
CA GLN A 754 52.58 2.77 5.47
C GLN A 754 52.29 3.51 4.16
N GLY A 755 51.56 4.63 4.23
CA GLY A 755 50.99 5.29 3.06
C GLY A 755 49.71 4.59 2.59
N ASN A 756 49.42 4.67 1.30
CA ASN A 756 48.22 4.11 0.69
C ASN A 756 48.53 2.76 0.03
N LYS A 757 47.65 1.76 0.18
CA LYS A 757 47.78 0.45 -0.48
C LYS A 757 46.42 -0.07 -0.92
N ASP A 758 46.25 -0.30 -2.22
CA ASP A 758 45.04 -0.88 -2.79
C ASP A 758 45.12 -2.41 -2.79
N LEU A 759 44.07 -3.06 -2.30
CA LEU A 759 43.92 -4.51 -2.28
C LEU A 759 42.67 -4.91 -3.08
N HIS A 760 42.92 -5.50 -4.25
CA HIS A 760 41.86 -6.07 -5.06
C HIS A 760 41.39 -7.38 -4.44
N VAL A 761 40.11 -7.47 -4.13
CA VAL A 761 39.47 -8.63 -3.52
C VAL A 761 38.14 -8.88 -4.19
N ASN A 762 37.64 -10.11 -4.12
CA ASN A 762 36.32 -10.40 -4.69
C ASN A 762 35.22 -9.70 -3.89
N LYS A 763 34.05 -9.51 -4.50
CA LYS A 763 32.84 -9.14 -3.76
C LYS A 763 32.64 -10.07 -2.56
N GLY A 764 32.39 -9.50 -1.38
CA GLY A 764 32.20 -10.28 -0.17
C GLY A 764 32.42 -9.47 1.12
N ILE A 765 32.19 -10.12 2.26
CA ILE A 765 32.48 -9.52 3.56
C ILE A 765 33.88 -9.94 4.01
N TYR A 766 34.62 -8.95 4.48
CA TYR A 766 35.96 -9.09 5.01
C TYR A 766 36.05 -8.52 6.43
N LEU A 767 37.05 -8.96 7.19
CA LEU A 767 37.40 -8.39 8.48
C LEU A 767 38.76 -7.70 8.34
N VAL A 768 38.78 -6.36 8.30
CA VAL A 768 40.00 -5.56 8.26
C VAL A 768 40.41 -5.22 9.70
N ASN A 769 41.47 -5.86 10.20
CA ASN A 769 41.92 -5.75 11.61
C ASN A 769 40.78 -5.96 12.64
N GLY A 770 39.82 -6.84 12.33
CA GLY A 770 38.67 -7.15 13.17
C GLY A 770 37.41 -6.34 12.86
N SER A 771 37.49 -5.29 12.03
CA SER A 771 36.33 -4.51 11.59
C SER A 771 35.70 -5.13 10.36
N LYS A 772 34.38 -5.37 10.40
CA LYS A 772 33.60 -5.90 9.28
C LYS A 772 33.53 -4.88 8.14
N VAL A 773 33.83 -5.33 6.93
CA VAL A 773 33.90 -4.54 5.72
C VAL A 773 33.20 -5.29 4.60
N LEU A 774 32.19 -4.70 4.00
CA LEU A 774 31.54 -5.26 2.81
C LEU A 774 32.20 -4.67 1.57
N VAL A 775 32.83 -5.52 0.76
CA VAL A 775 33.34 -5.16 -0.57
C VAL A 775 32.24 -5.44 -1.58
N PRO A 776 31.69 -4.40 -2.22
CA PRO A 776 30.59 -4.51 -3.18
C PRO A 776 30.92 -5.37 -4.40
#